data_AF-A0A4D5RFE2-F1
#
_entry.id   AF-A0A4D5RFE2-F1
#
_cell.length_a   1.000
_cell.length_b   1.000
_cell.length_c   1.000
_cell.angle_alpha   90.00
_cell.angle_beta   90.00
_cell.angle_gamma   90.00
#
_symmetry.space_group_name_H-M   'P 1'
#
loop_
_entity.id
_entity.type
_entity.pdbx_description
1 polymer ?
#
loop_
_entity_poly.entity_id
_entity_poly.type
_entity_poly.pdbx_seq_one_letter_code
_entity_poly.pdbx_strand_id
1 'polypeptide(L)'
;MPFHIREPSEILFDEFYRLCEGSHVRDNHEIHSACLMAFSSMIYQTCVVKYHNTWNDAKENAICTPTMAAKYFNYLVPQYERNLEEKERTMYIKVAGNFGLKEALPFLEKYAEDKMDQFPVHIRMISIWVLEKAALYNPDKVRDIVLPIYRNWTESHEIRLAAFTILMRTSPDMALLKSIAAELVTTEPNTQVISYVWSTFKHMAELDYPCYFEIARHLEYVMPIIEGHERLKDLEEWPYSKKIINGGYEPEFDYGGYSVFSYIMANDSYMPRSMYIKMNDYMNNFNYDTFSASFDGWGLEPILDKMFGPKVKGDISPGRSLWNFFGRRRSTRDIAVHKEVKEIDQNLHIETRNHPKPYAALRVTAFNNELINLNFDEEMFDTIMTSGENRPMSILRKIVGDIKDFQVRSFMMDGDMSMFLPTEIGLPFYLERKQPMFMYYKNKEMKFDVKGNEADGTIDEITTKINGHFMFDHHTIETASILVPFEKISVGVGYDSRIAMSIPIDIDAGMNMVDRKFRMKTHPQSPHEIFHYDFKPFSFIESFENALPVIHEETKVDIFMEEDLHMFEREHFHDMFGMGIKMSGHFLETPDFWGTWKKFWYSNDFRQKLYYVTENPMWHPRKMSMMMSPANRDITNEIELNMGWSWLMPETRGNKIYTSKHSAQIGDESFSIRDEARSYTSVIDLEMILRGQKERKIVSEMAYTRTRDLMTHHLNFFYDRTPFTMGETDNMKICFHGSMKFPPVEYDKFTETDIPIDGTVGTNFLLNFGKDCKTDHKISMKGIFEHTEEQKHMIETREMEEPIGRFMKNPLRPLWRECMRHRRNEIGWNIHCDEYYFMASQLNRFSADIEYENLSKEFMWYMMNMRRYMRHMYFPWLADIEDMDIMNPEGKMHMIANVSTWEPVMDVRLMLTKENIHYKQAPVPMWFIPPRTYAFFEYTNLEEISSMYRHRVCDVQGPSIRTFDDVFFMLPDTNCFKVLAKDCSPNEHFMIMGATTRNPMYSKALRMFMDTFKIEMMPITDDGTPIVRVNGKKVPVTPEEPFRQFVNTGVRDIEVFNIMMYGSKPIYKIISDVFGIRIAYDGKGIYIQVAPMYRGKVCGLCGDYNLNKFREFMGPDMCLHYNSTSFGNSYVVPSGECTAPEYRSPCTYPIGDTCTLMRTKTMEIGEGRNRQICFSIRPLPKCAESCIETRMMTTDMGFHCLPAKDSTTKDLLGQAAIRPLTMFRRKRQDREMTIQHPESCYRP
;
A
#
# COMPACT_ATOMS: atom_id res chain seq x y z
N MET A 1 -33.64 2.36 -9.33
CA MET A 1 -34.55 2.69 -10.46
C MET A 1 -34.30 1.82 -11.71
N PRO A 2 -33.08 1.69 -12.27
CA PRO A 2 -32.84 0.94 -13.53
C PRO A 2 -33.31 -0.52 -13.52
N PHE A 3 -33.13 -1.22 -12.40
CA PHE A 3 -33.44 -2.64 -12.26
C PHE A 3 -34.94 -2.95 -12.06
N HIS A 4 -35.79 -1.94 -11.86
CA HIS A 4 -37.24 -2.13 -11.62
C HIS A 4 -38.11 -1.67 -12.81
N ILE A 5 -37.48 -1.30 -13.93
CA ILE A 5 -38.20 -0.89 -15.13
C ILE A 5 -38.67 -2.16 -15.84
N ARG A 6 -39.97 -2.45 -15.69
CA ARG A 6 -40.62 -3.60 -16.35
C ARG A 6 -40.54 -3.51 -17.87
N GLU A 7 -40.83 -2.33 -18.43
CA GLU A 7 -40.80 -2.08 -19.87
C GLU A 7 -39.99 -0.81 -20.18
N PRO A 8 -38.75 -0.95 -20.67
CA PRO A 8 -37.98 0.19 -21.14
C PRO A 8 -38.61 0.71 -22.44
N SER A 9 -39.13 1.93 -22.42
CA SER A 9 -39.74 2.58 -23.59
C SER A 9 -39.14 3.96 -23.84
N GLU A 10 -39.18 4.40 -25.09
CA GLU A 10 -38.70 5.73 -25.48
C GLU A 10 -39.46 6.85 -24.76
N ILE A 11 -40.76 6.67 -24.51
CA ILE A 11 -41.59 7.62 -23.76
C ILE A 11 -41.07 7.81 -22.34
N LEU A 12 -40.71 6.71 -21.66
CA LEU A 12 -40.15 6.78 -20.31
C LEU A 12 -38.82 7.55 -20.30
N PHE A 13 -37.96 7.30 -21.28
CA PHE A 13 -36.67 7.98 -21.38
C PHE A 13 -36.84 9.48 -21.69
N ASP A 14 -37.78 9.85 -22.57
CA ASP A 14 -38.08 11.25 -22.87
C ASP A 14 -38.61 12.01 -21.65
N GLU A 15 -39.52 11.40 -20.87
CA GLU A 15 -40.05 12.01 -19.65
C GLU A 15 -38.98 12.14 -18.55
N PHE A 16 -38.12 11.13 -18.39
CA PHE A 16 -37.01 11.20 -17.44
C PHE A 16 -36.00 12.30 -17.84
N TYR A 17 -35.69 12.41 -19.12
CA TYR A 17 -34.82 13.46 -19.63
C TYR A 17 -35.42 14.86 -19.40
N ARG A 18 -36.72 15.05 -19.68
CA ARG A 18 -37.44 16.30 -19.38
C ARG A 18 -37.41 16.66 -17.91
N LEU A 19 -37.47 15.67 -17.01
CA LEU A 19 -37.33 15.89 -15.58
C LEU A 19 -35.95 16.47 -15.23
N CYS A 20 -34.88 15.91 -15.80
CA CYS A 20 -33.52 16.41 -15.56
C CYS A 20 -33.31 17.83 -16.09
N GLU A 21 -33.90 18.17 -17.24
CA GLU A 21 -33.79 19.51 -17.84
C GLU A 21 -34.79 20.54 -17.27
N GLY A 22 -35.69 20.11 -16.37
CA GLY A 22 -36.61 21.00 -15.69
C GLY A 22 -35.87 22.03 -14.84
N SER A 23 -36.34 23.28 -14.81
CA SER A 23 -35.66 24.38 -14.09
C SER A 23 -35.36 24.05 -12.62
N HIS A 24 -36.29 23.40 -11.93
CA HIS A 24 -36.11 23.00 -10.53
C HIS A 24 -34.97 22.00 -10.29
N VAL A 25 -34.65 21.17 -11.28
CA VAL A 25 -33.55 20.22 -11.23
C VAL A 25 -32.28 20.89 -11.73
N ARG A 26 -32.34 21.53 -12.91
CA ARG A 26 -31.19 22.17 -13.56
C ARG A 26 -30.54 23.28 -12.74
N ASP A 27 -31.33 24.05 -11.99
CA ASP A 27 -30.82 25.15 -11.15
C ASP A 27 -30.07 24.64 -9.90
N ASN A 28 -30.28 23.37 -9.50
CA ASN A 28 -29.55 22.74 -8.41
C ASN A 28 -28.52 21.75 -8.97
N HIS A 29 -27.25 22.15 -8.97
CA HIS A 29 -26.15 21.38 -9.55
C HIS A 29 -26.06 19.94 -9.03
N GLU A 30 -26.29 19.71 -7.73
CA GLU A 30 -26.21 18.37 -7.13
C GLU A 30 -27.35 17.45 -7.64
N ILE A 31 -28.58 17.96 -7.67
CA ILE A 31 -29.75 17.21 -8.15
C ILE A 31 -29.64 16.98 -9.66
N HIS A 32 -29.20 17.99 -10.42
CA HIS A 32 -28.99 17.87 -11.86
C HIS A 32 -27.96 16.79 -12.21
N SER A 33 -26.80 16.82 -11.54
CA SER A 33 -25.76 15.80 -11.69
C SER A 33 -26.27 14.41 -11.35
N ALA A 34 -26.96 14.25 -10.22
CA ALA A 34 -27.56 12.98 -9.82
C ALA A 34 -28.60 12.48 -10.84
N CYS A 35 -29.43 13.37 -11.39
CA CYS A 35 -30.44 13.04 -12.39
C CYS A 35 -29.82 12.51 -13.69
N LEU A 36 -28.83 13.22 -14.23
CA LEU A 36 -28.12 12.80 -15.46
C LEU A 36 -27.34 11.50 -15.27
N MET A 37 -26.73 11.30 -14.09
CA MET A 37 -26.06 10.05 -13.74
C MET A 37 -27.04 8.88 -13.64
N ALA A 38 -28.21 9.08 -13.02
CA ALA A 38 -29.26 8.08 -12.95
C ALA A 38 -29.83 7.74 -14.33
N PHE A 39 -30.06 8.75 -15.17
CA PHE A 39 -30.55 8.60 -16.54
C PHE A 39 -29.59 7.79 -17.42
N SER A 40 -28.31 8.17 -17.44
CA SER A 40 -27.28 7.47 -18.23
C SER A 40 -27.07 6.02 -17.76
N SER A 41 -27.09 5.77 -16.44
CA SER A 41 -27.00 4.41 -15.88
C SER A 41 -28.23 3.56 -16.23
N MET A 42 -29.42 4.16 -16.20
CA MET A 42 -30.67 3.51 -16.61
C MET A 42 -30.60 3.04 -18.06
N ILE A 43 -30.24 3.93 -18.98
CA ILE A 43 -30.11 3.61 -20.41
C ILE A 43 -29.08 2.51 -20.63
N TYR A 44 -27.92 2.57 -19.96
CA TYR A 44 -26.90 1.52 -20.08
C TYR A 44 -27.44 0.14 -19.67
N GLN A 45 -28.08 0.03 -18.51
CA GLN A 45 -28.63 -1.23 -18.02
C GLN A 45 -29.72 -1.78 -18.96
N THR A 46 -30.64 -0.94 -19.43
CA THR A 46 -31.79 -1.38 -20.22
C THR A 46 -31.50 -1.60 -21.70
N CYS A 47 -30.60 -0.80 -22.29
CA CYS A 47 -30.40 -0.74 -23.74
C CYS A 47 -29.07 -1.35 -24.19
N VAL A 48 -28.08 -1.45 -23.29
CA VAL A 48 -26.77 -2.04 -23.59
C VAL A 48 -26.66 -3.41 -22.92
N VAL A 49 -26.69 -3.47 -21.58
CA VAL A 49 -26.50 -4.73 -20.82
C VAL A 49 -27.57 -5.76 -21.18
N LYS A 50 -28.85 -5.41 -21.04
CA LYS A 50 -29.97 -6.31 -21.36
C LYS A 50 -29.93 -6.76 -22.82
N TYR A 51 -29.63 -5.87 -23.76
CA TYR A 51 -29.53 -6.20 -25.19
C TYR A 51 -28.43 -7.23 -25.47
N HIS A 52 -27.25 -7.06 -24.87
CA HIS A 52 -26.14 -8.00 -25.04
C HIS A 52 -26.37 -9.36 -24.35
N ASN A 53 -27.10 -9.38 -23.23
CA ASN A 53 -27.47 -10.60 -22.51
C ASN A 53 -28.70 -11.32 -23.11
N THR A 54 -29.41 -10.70 -24.06
CA THR A 54 -30.56 -11.32 -24.74
C THR A 54 -30.07 -12.33 -25.79
N TRP A 55 -30.71 -13.50 -25.86
CA TRP A 55 -30.40 -14.52 -26.86
C TRP A 55 -30.62 -14.00 -28.29
N ASN A 56 -29.82 -14.46 -29.25
CA ASN A 56 -29.78 -13.88 -30.60
C ASN A 56 -31.15 -13.87 -31.30
N ASP A 57 -31.97 -14.91 -31.15
CA ASP A 57 -33.30 -15.01 -31.77
C ASP A 57 -34.33 -14.04 -31.16
N ALA A 58 -34.07 -13.53 -29.95
CA ALA A 58 -34.94 -12.57 -29.26
C ALA A 58 -34.48 -11.10 -29.43
N LYS A 59 -33.31 -10.85 -30.04
CA LYS A 59 -32.80 -9.48 -30.28
C LYS A 59 -33.62 -8.69 -31.30
N GLU A 60 -34.28 -9.36 -32.24
CA GLU A 60 -35.14 -8.69 -33.24
C GLU A 60 -36.35 -7.99 -32.61
N ASN A 61 -36.79 -8.44 -31.43
CA ASN A 61 -37.92 -7.87 -30.69
C ASN A 61 -37.48 -7.00 -29.49
N ALA A 62 -36.19 -6.68 -29.37
CA ALA A 62 -35.68 -5.88 -28.27
C ALA A 62 -36.16 -4.41 -28.38
N ILE A 63 -36.95 -3.96 -27.40
CA ILE A 63 -37.54 -2.61 -27.39
C ILE A 63 -36.47 -1.51 -27.28
N CYS A 64 -35.42 -1.75 -26.46
CA CYS A 64 -34.29 -0.83 -26.36
C CYS A 64 -33.00 -1.43 -26.93
N THR A 65 -32.35 -0.67 -27.80
CA THR A 65 -31.13 -1.06 -28.49
C THR A 65 -30.01 -0.04 -28.24
N PRO A 66 -28.74 -0.39 -28.50
CA PRO A 66 -27.63 0.56 -28.39
C PRO A 66 -27.77 1.81 -29.27
N THR A 67 -28.49 1.73 -30.40
CA THR A 67 -28.75 2.88 -31.27
C THR A 67 -29.70 3.89 -30.61
N MET A 68 -30.69 3.41 -29.85
CA MET A 68 -31.56 4.28 -29.02
C MET A 68 -30.74 4.96 -27.92
N ALA A 69 -29.85 4.24 -27.25
CA ALA A 69 -28.95 4.82 -26.26
C ALA A 69 -28.06 5.91 -26.89
N ALA A 70 -27.54 5.68 -28.10
CA ALA A 70 -26.73 6.66 -28.83
C ALA A 70 -27.50 7.93 -29.19
N LYS A 71 -28.80 7.85 -29.47
CA LYS A 71 -29.67 9.01 -29.69
C LYS A 71 -29.63 9.95 -28.47
N TYR A 72 -29.82 9.43 -27.26
CA TYR A 72 -29.81 10.23 -26.03
C TYR A 72 -28.43 10.76 -25.67
N PHE A 73 -27.37 9.96 -25.87
CA PHE A 73 -25.99 10.45 -25.73
C PHE A 73 -25.74 11.68 -26.62
N ASN A 74 -26.16 11.62 -27.88
CA ASN A 74 -25.98 12.71 -28.84
C ASN A 74 -26.81 13.96 -28.55
N TYR A 75 -27.91 13.85 -27.79
CA TYR A 75 -28.63 15.02 -27.29
C TYR A 75 -27.94 15.66 -26.08
N LEU A 76 -27.40 14.84 -25.18
CA LEU A 76 -26.86 15.29 -23.89
C LEU A 76 -25.45 15.86 -23.96
N VAL A 77 -24.52 15.20 -24.64
CA VAL A 77 -23.08 15.48 -24.50
C VAL A 77 -22.54 16.45 -25.56
N PRO A 78 -22.91 16.34 -26.86
CA PRO A 78 -22.37 17.23 -27.90
C PRO A 78 -22.77 18.71 -27.79
N GLN A 79 -23.87 19.05 -27.10
CA GLN A 79 -24.38 20.43 -27.06
C GLN A 79 -23.61 21.35 -26.10
N TYR A 80 -22.89 20.80 -25.12
CA TYR A 80 -22.32 21.56 -24.01
C TYR A 80 -20.81 21.85 -24.14
N GLU A 81 -20.16 21.56 -25.27
CA GLU A 81 -18.68 21.66 -25.42
C GLU A 81 -18.07 23.08 -25.29
N ARG A 82 -18.85 24.17 -25.27
CA ARG A 82 -18.29 25.54 -25.24
C ARG A 82 -18.26 26.12 -23.82
N ASN A 83 -17.04 26.34 -23.31
CA ASN A 83 -16.74 27.09 -22.07
C ASN A 83 -17.32 26.49 -20.77
N LEU A 84 -17.29 25.16 -20.60
CA LEU A 84 -17.69 24.53 -19.34
C LEU A 84 -16.67 24.74 -18.23
N GLU A 85 -17.19 25.02 -17.03
CA GLU A 85 -16.43 24.94 -15.78
C GLU A 85 -15.93 23.50 -15.53
N GLU A 86 -14.89 23.37 -14.71
CA GLU A 86 -14.23 22.09 -14.44
C GLU A 86 -15.16 21.03 -13.81
N LYS A 87 -16.06 21.47 -12.92
CA LYS A 87 -17.07 20.62 -12.26
C LYS A 87 -18.09 20.05 -13.27
N GLU A 88 -18.60 20.90 -14.16
CA GLU A 88 -19.55 20.50 -15.21
C GLU A 88 -18.90 19.57 -16.23
N ARG A 89 -17.65 19.86 -16.64
CA ARG A 89 -16.88 18.99 -17.54
C ARG A 89 -16.73 17.59 -16.97
N THR A 90 -16.38 17.49 -15.68
CA THR A 90 -16.23 16.20 -14.98
C THR A 90 -17.54 15.43 -14.94
N MET A 91 -18.67 16.11 -14.71
CA MET A 91 -20.00 15.51 -14.76
C MET A 91 -20.30 14.91 -16.14
N TYR A 92 -20.12 15.67 -17.22
CA TYR A 92 -20.40 15.17 -18.58
C TYR A 92 -19.48 14.02 -19.01
N ILE A 93 -18.21 14.01 -18.59
CA ILE A 93 -17.31 12.86 -18.81
C ILE A 93 -17.85 11.60 -18.14
N LYS A 94 -18.31 11.71 -16.88
CA LYS A 94 -18.91 10.59 -16.14
C LYS A 94 -20.21 10.11 -16.80
N VAL A 95 -21.08 11.03 -17.22
CA VAL A 95 -22.32 10.71 -17.94
C VAL A 95 -22.03 10.01 -19.26
N ALA A 96 -21.07 10.52 -20.05
CA ALA A 96 -20.67 9.93 -21.32
C ALA A 96 -20.16 8.49 -21.16
N GLY A 97 -19.28 8.23 -20.19
CA GLY A 97 -18.80 6.86 -19.94
C GLY A 97 -19.84 5.95 -19.29
N ASN A 98 -20.81 6.51 -18.56
CA ASN A 98 -21.93 5.73 -18.03
C ASN A 98 -22.79 5.08 -19.10
N PHE A 99 -22.94 5.72 -20.27
CA PHE A 99 -23.65 5.15 -21.42
C PHE A 99 -22.97 3.89 -21.98
N GLY A 100 -21.65 3.73 -21.83
CA GLY A 100 -20.90 2.56 -22.30
C GLY A 100 -20.95 2.32 -23.81
N LEU A 101 -21.18 3.36 -24.62
CA LEU A 101 -21.39 3.27 -26.07
C LEU A 101 -20.11 3.47 -26.88
N LYS A 102 -20.10 2.92 -28.10
CA LYS A 102 -19.05 3.16 -29.10
C LYS A 102 -18.97 4.65 -29.47
N GLU A 103 -20.12 5.30 -29.61
CA GLU A 103 -20.27 6.70 -30.03
C GLU A 103 -19.72 7.68 -28.99
N ALA A 104 -19.63 7.27 -27.73
CA ALA A 104 -19.03 8.05 -26.66
C ALA A 104 -17.48 8.00 -26.66
N LEU A 105 -16.88 7.00 -27.29
CA LEU A 105 -15.43 6.79 -27.25
C LEU A 105 -14.62 7.97 -27.81
N PRO A 106 -14.95 8.57 -28.97
CA PRO A 106 -14.21 9.73 -29.48
C PRO A 106 -14.24 10.94 -28.54
N PHE A 107 -15.34 11.12 -27.80
CA PHE A 107 -15.46 12.18 -26.81
C PHE A 107 -14.55 11.91 -25.60
N LEU A 108 -14.51 10.66 -25.12
CA LEU A 108 -13.68 10.26 -23.98
C LEU A 108 -12.18 10.22 -24.34
N GLU A 109 -11.84 9.76 -25.55
CA GLU A 109 -10.47 9.68 -26.08
C GLU A 109 -9.78 11.04 -26.06
N LYS A 110 -10.50 12.11 -26.44
CA LYS A 110 -10.00 13.50 -26.42
C LYS A 110 -9.41 13.89 -25.06
N TYR A 111 -10.08 13.52 -23.96
CA TYR A 111 -9.63 13.82 -22.60
C TYR A 111 -8.64 12.79 -22.06
N ALA A 112 -8.75 11.52 -22.47
CA ALA A 112 -7.83 10.48 -22.04
C ALA A 112 -6.42 10.67 -22.64
N GLU A 113 -6.33 10.92 -23.95
CA GLU A 113 -5.04 11.10 -24.64
C GLU A 113 -4.40 12.45 -24.36
N ASP A 114 -5.19 13.53 -24.26
CA ASP A 114 -4.74 14.92 -24.03
C ASP A 114 -3.39 15.27 -24.68
N LYS A 115 -3.33 15.20 -26.01
CA LYS A 115 -2.09 15.38 -26.79
C LYS A 115 -1.41 16.75 -26.61
N MET A 116 -2.07 17.71 -25.94
CA MET A 116 -1.60 19.07 -25.73
C MET A 116 -1.39 19.43 -24.25
N ASP A 117 -1.49 18.47 -23.33
CA ASP A 117 -1.36 18.67 -21.88
C ASP A 117 -2.28 19.81 -21.34
N GLN A 118 -3.51 19.90 -21.87
CA GLN A 118 -4.47 20.96 -21.53
C GLN A 118 -5.27 20.67 -20.26
N PHE A 119 -5.36 19.40 -19.86
CA PHE A 119 -6.22 18.96 -18.77
C PHE A 119 -5.42 18.47 -17.57
N PRO A 120 -5.87 18.79 -16.34
CA PRO A 120 -5.29 18.22 -15.13
C PRO A 120 -5.31 16.68 -15.16
N VAL A 121 -4.29 16.07 -14.55
CA VAL A 121 -4.10 14.61 -14.49
C VAL A 121 -5.35 13.88 -13.96
N HIS A 122 -6.05 14.44 -12.98
CA HIS A 122 -7.24 13.83 -12.41
C HIS A 122 -8.41 13.73 -13.43
N ILE A 123 -8.59 14.72 -14.32
CA ILE A 123 -9.61 14.67 -15.39
C ILE A 123 -9.26 13.59 -16.40
N ARG A 124 -7.98 13.49 -16.78
CA ARG A 124 -7.49 12.43 -17.68
C ARG A 124 -7.71 11.05 -17.07
N MET A 125 -7.38 10.86 -15.79
CA MET A 125 -7.65 9.62 -15.06
C MET A 125 -9.13 9.27 -15.04
N ILE A 126 -10.02 10.22 -14.70
CA ILE A 126 -11.48 10.00 -14.73
C ILE A 126 -11.92 9.54 -16.12
N SER A 127 -11.42 10.19 -17.17
CA SER A 127 -11.76 9.86 -18.57
C SER A 127 -11.33 8.44 -18.96
N ILE A 128 -10.23 7.93 -18.40
CA ILE A 128 -9.81 6.54 -18.57
C ILE A 128 -10.68 5.59 -17.76
N TRP A 129 -10.94 5.88 -16.48
CA TRP A 129 -11.75 5.02 -15.61
C TRP A 129 -13.15 4.78 -16.15
N VAL A 130 -13.78 5.80 -16.73
CA VAL A 130 -15.14 5.69 -17.27
C VAL A 130 -15.23 4.83 -18.54
N LEU A 131 -14.10 4.42 -19.13
CA LEU A 131 -14.06 3.44 -20.23
C LEU A 131 -14.35 2.01 -19.75
N GLU A 132 -14.35 1.73 -18.44
CA GLU A 132 -14.57 0.38 -17.88
C GLU A 132 -15.85 -0.27 -18.43
N LYS A 133 -16.97 0.45 -18.49
CA LYS A 133 -18.24 -0.05 -19.01
C LYS A 133 -18.19 -0.36 -20.51
N ALA A 134 -17.57 0.52 -21.30
CA ALA A 134 -17.43 0.31 -22.73
C ALA A 134 -16.46 -0.84 -23.06
N ALA A 135 -15.48 -1.12 -22.19
CA ALA A 135 -14.48 -2.16 -22.38
C ALA A 135 -15.07 -3.58 -22.46
N LEU A 136 -16.18 -3.82 -21.75
CA LEU A 136 -16.88 -5.11 -21.73
C LEU A 136 -17.49 -5.47 -23.10
N TYR A 137 -18.12 -4.48 -23.77
CA TYR A 137 -18.88 -4.72 -25.01
C TYR A 137 -18.19 -4.21 -26.27
N ASN A 138 -17.19 -3.34 -26.15
CA ASN A 138 -16.38 -2.81 -27.25
C ASN A 138 -14.87 -2.95 -26.96
N PRO A 139 -14.37 -4.17 -26.65
CA PRO A 139 -13.00 -4.36 -26.16
C PRO A 139 -11.94 -3.85 -27.13
N ASP A 140 -12.09 -4.09 -28.44
CA ASP A 140 -11.07 -3.71 -29.43
C ASP A 140 -10.89 -2.19 -29.53
N LYS A 141 -11.99 -1.42 -29.52
CA LYS A 141 -11.91 0.05 -29.63
C LYS A 141 -11.39 0.70 -28.37
N VAL A 142 -11.77 0.17 -27.21
CA VAL A 142 -11.21 0.65 -25.95
C VAL A 142 -9.71 0.32 -25.88
N ARG A 143 -9.31 -0.87 -26.36
CA ARG A 143 -7.91 -1.27 -26.47
C ARG A 143 -7.11 -0.32 -27.38
N ASP A 144 -7.68 0.12 -28.50
CA ASP A 144 -7.05 1.10 -29.40
C ASP A 144 -6.74 2.44 -28.71
N ILE A 145 -7.52 2.83 -27.69
CA ILE A 145 -7.31 4.05 -26.89
C ILE A 145 -6.30 3.82 -25.76
N VAL A 146 -6.48 2.75 -24.96
CA VAL A 146 -5.70 2.59 -23.71
C VAL A 146 -4.32 1.96 -23.93
N LEU A 147 -4.14 1.14 -24.98
CA LEU A 147 -2.85 0.48 -25.22
C LEU A 147 -1.73 1.45 -25.61
N PRO A 148 -1.96 2.46 -26.49
CA PRO A 148 -0.96 3.51 -26.75
C PRO A 148 -0.60 4.31 -25.50
N ILE A 149 -1.59 4.66 -24.67
CA ILE A 149 -1.38 5.38 -23.41
C ILE A 149 -0.49 4.56 -22.47
N TYR A 150 -0.81 3.27 -22.27
CA TYR A 150 -0.02 2.37 -21.44
C TYR A 150 1.44 2.24 -21.92
N ARG A 151 1.66 2.11 -23.22
CA ARG A 151 3.01 1.96 -23.82
C ARG A 151 3.80 3.27 -23.89
N ASN A 152 3.15 4.42 -23.72
CA ASN A 152 3.83 5.70 -23.78
C ASN A 152 4.56 6.03 -22.48
N TRP A 153 5.89 5.93 -22.46
CA TRP A 153 6.71 6.23 -21.28
C TRP A 153 6.80 7.72 -20.93
N THR A 154 6.33 8.62 -21.80
CA THR A 154 6.27 10.06 -21.45
C THR A 154 5.11 10.37 -20.52
N GLU A 155 4.10 9.50 -20.50
CA GLU A 155 2.94 9.63 -19.62
C GLU A 155 3.30 9.34 -18.16
N SER A 156 2.56 9.96 -17.25
CA SER A 156 2.68 9.68 -15.82
C SER A 156 2.30 8.23 -15.53
N HIS A 157 2.91 7.60 -14.52
CA HIS A 157 2.58 6.20 -14.21
C HIS A 157 1.13 6.07 -13.76
N GLU A 158 0.54 7.06 -13.10
CA GLU A 158 -0.87 7.01 -12.69
C GLU A 158 -1.80 6.83 -13.89
N ILE A 159 -1.57 7.57 -14.97
CA ILE A 159 -2.34 7.49 -16.22
C ILE A 159 -2.11 6.13 -16.90
N ARG A 160 -0.86 5.66 -16.95
CA ARG A 160 -0.51 4.36 -17.53
C ARG A 160 -1.11 3.20 -16.74
N LEU A 161 -1.16 3.28 -15.42
CA LEU A 161 -1.75 2.27 -14.53
C LEU A 161 -3.29 2.25 -14.62
N ALA A 162 -3.93 3.41 -14.76
CA ALA A 162 -5.35 3.49 -15.08
C ALA A 162 -5.63 2.82 -16.44
N ALA A 163 -4.84 3.16 -17.47
CA ALA A 163 -4.98 2.59 -18.81
C ALA A 163 -4.75 1.06 -18.82
N PHE A 164 -3.74 0.56 -18.10
CA PHE A 164 -3.50 -0.87 -17.92
C PHE A 164 -4.65 -1.57 -17.20
N THR A 165 -5.23 -0.95 -16.17
CA THR A 165 -6.37 -1.53 -15.45
C THR A 165 -7.57 -1.72 -16.36
N ILE A 166 -7.85 -0.76 -17.23
CA ILE A 166 -8.89 -0.86 -18.25
C ILE A 166 -8.50 -1.84 -19.36
N LEU A 167 -7.22 -1.92 -19.75
CA LEU A 167 -6.74 -2.89 -20.72
C LEU A 167 -7.05 -4.33 -20.30
N MET A 168 -6.85 -4.66 -19.01
CA MET A 168 -7.20 -5.97 -18.47
C MET A 168 -8.71 -6.25 -18.50
N ARG A 169 -9.57 -5.22 -18.53
CA ARG A 169 -11.02 -5.38 -18.73
C ARG A 169 -11.41 -5.75 -20.16
N THR A 170 -10.55 -5.48 -21.14
CA THR A 170 -10.81 -5.81 -22.55
C THR A 170 -10.57 -7.29 -22.90
N SER A 171 -10.32 -8.15 -21.90
CA SER A 171 -9.89 -9.56 -22.06
C SER A 171 -8.77 -9.72 -23.10
N PRO A 172 -7.55 -9.23 -22.81
CA PRO A 172 -6.44 -9.29 -23.76
C PRO A 172 -6.05 -10.74 -24.08
N ASP A 173 -5.68 -10.98 -25.33
CA ASP A 173 -5.23 -12.29 -25.78
C ASP A 173 -3.86 -12.69 -25.21
N MET A 174 -3.52 -13.97 -25.30
CA MET A 174 -2.24 -14.47 -24.80
C MET A 174 -1.04 -13.80 -25.48
N ALA A 175 -1.15 -13.41 -26.75
CA ALA A 175 -0.04 -12.77 -27.48
C ALA A 175 0.29 -11.39 -26.91
N LEU A 176 -0.73 -10.57 -26.65
CA LEU A 176 -0.58 -9.27 -26.02
C LEU A 176 -0.07 -9.40 -24.59
N LEU A 177 -0.61 -10.34 -23.80
CA LEU A 177 -0.14 -10.58 -22.43
C LEU A 177 1.34 -10.99 -22.38
N LYS A 178 1.78 -11.87 -23.29
CA LYS A 178 3.20 -12.23 -23.44
C LYS A 178 4.07 -11.05 -23.85
N SER A 179 3.57 -10.19 -24.74
CA SER A 179 4.26 -8.95 -25.14
C SER A 179 4.45 -8.03 -23.94
N ILE A 180 3.39 -7.79 -23.17
CA ILE A 180 3.41 -6.95 -21.96
C ILE A 180 4.38 -7.53 -20.93
N ALA A 181 4.31 -8.83 -20.68
CA ALA A 181 5.20 -9.55 -19.78
C ALA A 181 6.68 -9.38 -20.16
N ALA A 182 7.01 -9.60 -21.43
CA ALA A 182 8.37 -9.43 -21.93
C ALA A 182 8.82 -7.95 -21.85
N GLU A 183 7.95 -7.01 -22.23
CA GLU A 183 8.21 -5.56 -22.14
C GLU A 183 8.46 -5.13 -20.68
N LEU A 184 7.72 -5.70 -19.72
CA LEU A 184 7.81 -5.40 -18.30
C LEU A 184 9.22 -5.65 -17.73
N VAL A 185 9.82 -6.79 -18.07
CA VAL A 185 11.13 -7.17 -17.54
C VAL A 185 12.28 -6.59 -18.36
N THR A 186 12.11 -6.47 -19.69
CA THR A 186 13.18 -6.02 -20.59
C THR A 186 13.24 -4.51 -20.79
N THR A 187 12.10 -3.83 -20.90
CA THR A 187 12.04 -2.43 -21.36
C THR A 187 11.36 -1.48 -20.39
N GLU A 188 10.44 -1.93 -19.54
CA GLU A 188 9.61 -1.05 -18.72
C GLU A 188 10.49 -0.21 -17.79
N PRO A 189 10.30 1.11 -17.85
CA PRO A 189 11.10 2.01 -17.06
C PRO A 189 10.72 2.17 -15.59
N ASN A 190 9.43 2.24 -15.33
CA ASN A 190 8.92 2.76 -14.09
C ASN A 190 8.61 1.61 -13.12
N THR A 191 9.26 1.62 -11.96
CA THR A 191 9.10 0.57 -10.94
C THR A 191 7.65 0.47 -10.42
N GLN A 192 6.89 1.58 -10.39
CA GLN A 192 5.46 1.59 -10.05
C GLN A 192 4.64 0.80 -11.07
N VAL A 193 4.97 0.93 -12.35
CA VAL A 193 4.32 0.18 -13.44
C VAL A 193 4.69 -1.30 -13.36
N ILE A 194 5.96 -1.61 -13.12
CA ILE A 194 6.43 -2.99 -12.95
C ILE A 194 5.68 -3.69 -11.81
N SER A 195 5.65 -3.08 -10.62
CA SER A 195 5.02 -3.67 -9.44
C SER A 195 3.51 -3.88 -9.63
N TYR A 196 2.79 -2.89 -10.15
CA TYR A 196 1.34 -2.98 -10.31
C TYR A 196 0.92 -4.02 -11.37
N VAL A 197 1.61 -4.05 -12.52
CA VAL A 197 1.32 -5.02 -13.59
C VAL A 197 1.67 -6.43 -13.14
N TRP A 198 2.85 -6.60 -12.52
CA TRP A 198 3.27 -7.90 -11.98
C TRP A 198 2.31 -8.39 -10.89
N SER A 199 1.93 -7.55 -9.91
CA SER A 199 1.01 -7.95 -8.85
C SER A 199 -0.37 -8.31 -9.43
N THR A 200 -0.83 -7.58 -10.45
CA THR A 200 -2.07 -7.89 -11.16
C THR A 200 -1.97 -9.26 -11.82
N PHE A 201 -0.90 -9.55 -12.55
CA PHE A 201 -0.71 -10.83 -13.23
C PHE A 201 -0.63 -12.00 -12.25
N LYS A 202 0.17 -11.86 -11.18
CA LYS A 202 0.32 -12.86 -10.11
C LYS A 202 -1.03 -13.24 -9.51
N HIS A 203 -1.77 -12.27 -9.01
CA HIS A 203 -3.04 -12.55 -8.33
C HIS A 203 -4.14 -12.98 -9.30
N MET A 204 -4.17 -12.47 -10.53
CA MET A 204 -5.15 -12.92 -11.54
C MET A 204 -4.88 -14.34 -12.04
N ALA A 205 -3.62 -14.78 -12.09
CA ALA A 205 -3.28 -16.16 -12.46
C ALA A 205 -3.80 -17.18 -11.43
N GLU A 206 -3.90 -16.79 -10.16
CA GLU A 206 -4.38 -17.62 -9.05
C GLU A 206 -5.91 -17.63 -8.90
N LEU A 207 -6.66 -16.89 -9.74
CA LEU A 207 -8.12 -16.81 -9.63
C LEU A 207 -8.84 -18.00 -10.26
N ASP A 208 -9.74 -18.60 -9.49
CA ASP A 208 -10.65 -19.65 -9.94
C ASP A 208 -12.06 -19.13 -10.32
N TYR A 209 -12.23 -17.82 -10.44
CA TYR A 209 -13.51 -17.16 -10.71
C TYR A 209 -13.95 -17.25 -12.19
N PRO A 210 -15.19 -17.66 -12.52
CA PRO A 210 -15.64 -17.93 -13.89
C PRO A 210 -15.43 -16.78 -14.88
N CYS A 211 -15.77 -15.52 -14.53
CA CYS A 211 -15.64 -14.42 -15.49
C CYS A 211 -14.19 -13.98 -15.75
N TYR A 212 -13.21 -14.47 -14.97
CA TYR A 212 -11.78 -14.25 -15.22
C TYR A 212 -11.05 -15.53 -15.66
N PHE A 213 -11.76 -16.65 -15.81
CA PHE A 213 -11.15 -17.94 -16.07
C PHE A 213 -10.22 -17.93 -17.29
N GLU A 214 -10.66 -17.33 -18.40
CA GLU A 214 -9.85 -17.24 -19.62
C GLU A 214 -8.54 -16.46 -19.40
N ILE A 215 -8.60 -15.28 -18.75
CA ILE A 215 -7.43 -14.46 -18.45
C ILE A 215 -6.52 -15.17 -17.45
N ALA A 216 -7.08 -15.83 -16.43
CA ALA A 216 -6.31 -16.58 -15.44
C ALA A 216 -5.50 -17.69 -16.12
N ARG A 217 -6.14 -18.49 -17.00
CA ARG A 217 -5.44 -19.52 -17.79
C ARG A 217 -4.36 -18.93 -18.69
N HIS A 218 -4.62 -17.81 -19.37
CA HIS A 218 -3.58 -17.15 -20.16
C HIS A 218 -2.40 -16.70 -19.30
N LEU A 219 -2.66 -16.15 -18.11
CA LEU A 219 -1.64 -15.66 -17.20
C LEU A 219 -0.81 -16.78 -16.59
N GLU A 220 -1.38 -17.95 -16.28
CA GLU A 220 -0.60 -19.13 -15.85
C GLU A 220 0.52 -19.49 -16.83
N TYR A 221 0.28 -19.34 -18.15
CA TYR A 221 1.33 -19.56 -19.16
C TYR A 221 2.29 -18.38 -19.36
N VAL A 222 1.90 -17.18 -18.91
CA VAL A 222 2.70 -15.95 -19.01
C VAL A 222 3.61 -15.78 -17.80
N MET A 223 3.15 -16.18 -16.61
CA MET A 223 3.88 -16.03 -15.35
C MET A 223 5.32 -16.56 -15.40
N PRO A 224 5.61 -17.75 -15.98
CA PRO A 224 6.99 -18.25 -16.10
C PRO A 224 7.96 -17.35 -16.89
N ILE A 225 7.47 -16.42 -17.72
CA ILE A 225 8.32 -15.44 -18.45
C ILE A 225 8.87 -14.38 -17.48
N ILE A 226 8.09 -14.08 -16.45
CA ILE A 226 8.32 -12.97 -15.52
C ILE A 226 8.91 -13.49 -14.20
N GLU A 227 8.45 -14.66 -13.73
CA GLU A 227 8.86 -15.26 -12.46
C GLU A 227 10.37 -15.51 -12.38
N GLY A 228 10.95 -15.19 -11.21
CA GLY A 228 12.37 -15.35 -10.94
C GLY A 228 13.28 -14.27 -11.54
N HIS A 229 12.73 -13.30 -12.31
CA HIS A 229 13.52 -12.19 -12.82
C HIS A 229 13.99 -11.26 -11.70
N GLU A 230 15.27 -10.88 -11.71
CA GLU A 230 15.93 -10.14 -10.62
C GLU A 230 15.22 -8.81 -10.26
N ARG A 231 14.73 -8.09 -11.28
CA ARG A 231 13.96 -6.84 -11.16
C ARG A 231 12.69 -6.93 -10.29
N LEU A 232 12.21 -8.13 -9.95
CA LEU A 232 10.94 -8.34 -9.24
C LEU A 232 11.11 -8.78 -7.78
N LYS A 233 12.33 -9.15 -7.36
CA LYS A 233 12.59 -9.75 -6.05
C LYS A 233 12.24 -8.85 -4.85
N ASP A 234 12.21 -7.53 -5.05
CA ASP A 234 11.94 -6.52 -4.00
C ASP A 234 10.65 -5.71 -4.22
N LEU A 235 9.73 -6.16 -5.09
CA LEU A 235 8.53 -5.38 -5.45
C LEU A 235 7.31 -5.65 -4.57
N GLU A 236 7.44 -6.49 -3.55
CA GLU A 236 6.41 -6.77 -2.55
C GLU A 236 6.35 -5.71 -1.43
N GLU A 237 7.10 -4.62 -1.54
CA GLU A 237 7.07 -3.53 -0.56
C GLU A 237 5.83 -2.60 -0.70
N TRP A 238 5.49 -1.87 0.37
CA TRP A 238 4.38 -0.89 0.39
C TRP A 238 4.55 0.38 -0.49
N PRO A 239 5.75 0.96 -0.73
CA PRO A 239 5.90 2.21 -1.48
C PRO A 239 5.64 2.07 -3.00
N TYR A 240 5.33 0.86 -3.46
CA TYR A 240 4.99 0.54 -4.84
C TYR A 240 3.49 0.33 -5.01
N SER A 241 2.97 0.79 -6.13
CA SER A 241 1.57 0.64 -6.53
C SER A 241 1.24 -0.83 -6.72
N LYS A 242 0.09 -1.28 -6.19
CA LYS A 242 -0.33 -2.67 -6.30
C LYS A 242 -1.81 -2.82 -6.56
N LYS A 243 -2.13 -3.95 -7.17
CA LYS A 243 -3.47 -4.52 -7.27
C LYS A 243 -3.44 -5.95 -6.77
N ILE A 244 -4.27 -6.23 -5.77
CA ILE A 244 -4.47 -7.53 -5.14
C ILE A 244 -5.90 -7.93 -5.45
N ILE A 245 -6.08 -9.12 -6.03
CA ILE A 245 -7.41 -9.67 -6.34
C ILE A 245 -7.45 -11.07 -5.75
N ASN A 246 -8.34 -11.29 -4.80
CA ASN A 246 -8.52 -12.59 -4.17
C ASN A 246 -9.98 -13.01 -4.36
N GLY A 247 -10.21 -14.22 -4.82
CA GLY A 247 -11.56 -14.72 -5.03
C GLY A 247 -11.56 -16.20 -5.34
N GLY A 248 -12.73 -16.79 -5.16
CA GLY A 248 -12.94 -18.22 -5.30
C GLY A 248 -14.32 -18.51 -5.86
N TYR A 249 -14.47 -19.73 -6.34
CA TYR A 249 -15.71 -20.24 -6.92
C TYR A 249 -15.89 -21.69 -6.49
N GLU A 250 -17.12 -22.08 -6.15
CA GLU A 250 -17.47 -23.45 -5.79
C GLU A 250 -18.43 -24.00 -6.86
N PRO A 251 -17.93 -24.83 -7.80
CA PRO A 251 -18.73 -25.33 -8.92
C PRO A 251 -19.94 -26.18 -8.51
N GLU A 252 -19.91 -26.84 -7.35
CA GLU A 252 -21.00 -27.70 -6.87
C GLU A 252 -22.30 -26.92 -6.67
N PHE A 253 -22.20 -25.64 -6.27
CA PHE A 253 -23.34 -24.81 -5.90
C PHE A 253 -23.49 -23.55 -6.77
N ASP A 254 -22.66 -23.39 -7.81
CA ASP A 254 -22.65 -22.24 -8.72
C ASP A 254 -22.60 -20.87 -8.00
N TYR A 255 -21.85 -20.79 -6.89
CA TYR A 255 -21.55 -19.54 -6.20
C TYR A 255 -20.06 -19.21 -6.23
N GLY A 256 -19.75 -17.92 -6.20
CA GLY A 256 -18.39 -17.44 -6.08
C GLY A 256 -18.34 -15.95 -5.87
N GLY A 257 -17.14 -15.42 -5.71
CA GLY A 257 -16.96 -13.98 -5.60
C GLY A 257 -15.50 -13.63 -5.53
N TYR A 258 -15.21 -12.35 -5.72
CA TYR A 258 -13.87 -11.83 -5.59
C TYR A 258 -13.85 -10.46 -4.92
N SER A 259 -12.73 -10.18 -4.27
CA SER A 259 -12.40 -8.92 -3.63
C SER A 259 -11.19 -8.32 -4.32
N VAL A 260 -11.24 -7.03 -4.64
CA VAL A 260 -10.13 -6.26 -5.17
C VAL A 260 -9.70 -5.25 -4.12
N PHE A 261 -8.41 -5.20 -3.85
CA PHE A 261 -7.75 -4.11 -3.15
C PHE A 261 -6.65 -3.55 -4.05
N SER A 262 -6.77 -2.29 -4.45
CA SER A 262 -5.83 -1.63 -5.35
C SER A 262 -5.43 -0.27 -4.79
N TYR A 263 -4.15 0.08 -4.88
CA TYR A 263 -3.69 1.43 -4.61
C TYR A 263 -2.60 1.85 -5.59
N ILE A 264 -2.67 3.10 -6.03
CA ILE A 264 -1.68 3.73 -6.92
C ILE A 264 -0.90 4.74 -6.07
N MET A 265 0.38 4.46 -5.87
CA MET A 265 1.27 5.33 -5.11
C MET A 265 1.64 6.60 -5.89
N ALA A 266 1.68 7.72 -5.19
CA ALA A 266 2.16 8.98 -5.74
C ALA A 266 3.68 8.97 -5.94
N ASN A 267 4.16 9.79 -6.88
CA ASN A 267 5.59 10.05 -7.09
C ASN A 267 6.14 11.20 -6.24
N ASP A 268 5.27 12.09 -5.77
CA ASP A 268 5.56 13.33 -5.01
C ASP A 268 5.01 13.29 -3.57
N SER A 269 4.45 12.15 -3.18
CA SER A 269 3.80 11.96 -1.89
C SER A 269 4.05 10.55 -1.35
N TYR A 270 4.06 10.42 -0.02
CA TYR A 270 4.11 9.12 0.65
C TYR A 270 2.72 8.47 0.78
N MET A 271 1.65 9.21 0.48
CA MET A 271 0.29 8.70 0.40
C MET A 271 -0.03 8.22 -1.01
N PRO A 272 -0.90 7.21 -1.16
CA PRO A 272 -1.40 6.84 -2.47
C PRO A 272 -2.30 7.93 -3.05
N ARG A 273 -2.21 8.11 -4.37
CA ARG A 273 -3.10 8.98 -5.16
C ARG A 273 -4.51 8.41 -5.22
N SER A 274 -4.62 7.09 -5.33
CA SER A 274 -5.89 6.39 -5.49
C SER A 274 -5.86 5.12 -4.66
N MET A 275 -6.95 4.85 -3.95
CA MET A 275 -7.25 3.59 -3.28
C MET A 275 -8.61 3.11 -3.77
N TYR A 276 -8.71 1.83 -4.10
CA TYR A 276 -9.92 1.22 -4.61
C TYR A 276 -10.16 -0.15 -3.97
N ILE A 277 -11.35 -0.31 -3.41
CA ILE A 277 -11.83 -1.56 -2.82
C ILE A 277 -13.08 -1.96 -3.60
N LYS A 278 -13.13 -3.19 -4.09
CA LYS A 278 -14.31 -3.74 -4.76
C LYS A 278 -14.61 -5.12 -4.23
N MET A 279 -15.89 -5.41 -4.08
CA MET A 279 -16.45 -6.69 -3.72
C MET A 279 -17.48 -7.06 -4.78
N ASN A 280 -17.31 -8.23 -5.37
CA ASN A 280 -18.16 -8.74 -6.42
C ASN A 280 -18.56 -10.17 -6.10
N ASP A 281 -19.82 -10.47 -6.39
CA ASP A 281 -20.50 -11.68 -6.00
C ASP A 281 -21.16 -12.31 -7.22
N TYR A 282 -21.11 -13.64 -7.28
CA TYR A 282 -21.60 -14.46 -8.38
C TYR A 282 -22.45 -15.60 -7.83
N MET A 283 -23.65 -15.74 -8.35
CA MET A 283 -24.58 -16.81 -7.94
C MET A 283 -25.57 -17.11 -9.07
N ASN A 284 -25.83 -18.39 -9.38
CA ASN A 284 -26.84 -18.81 -10.36
C ASN A 284 -26.68 -18.13 -11.74
N ASN A 285 -25.46 -18.05 -12.27
CA ASN A 285 -25.09 -17.26 -13.46
C ASN A 285 -25.34 -15.73 -13.39
N PHE A 286 -25.71 -15.18 -12.24
CA PHE A 286 -25.79 -13.72 -12.03
C PHE A 286 -24.51 -13.20 -11.39
N ASN A 287 -23.93 -12.17 -12.02
CA ASN A 287 -22.74 -11.47 -11.53
C ASN A 287 -23.12 -10.03 -11.16
N TYR A 288 -22.86 -9.61 -9.93
CA TYR A 288 -23.18 -8.26 -9.47
C TYR A 288 -22.15 -7.69 -8.47
N ASP A 289 -22.01 -6.36 -8.46
CA ASP A 289 -21.12 -5.68 -7.53
C ASP A 289 -21.86 -5.34 -6.23
N THR A 290 -21.44 -5.98 -5.14
CA THR A 290 -22.06 -5.82 -3.81
C THR A 290 -21.59 -4.57 -3.10
N PHE A 291 -20.29 -4.26 -3.17
CA PHE A 291 -19.73 -3.08 -2.52
C PHE A 291 -18.52 -2.57 -3.29
N SER A 292 -18.40 -1.26 -3.43
CA SER A 292 -17.14 -0.66 -3.84
C SER A 292 -16.92 0.67 -3.14
N ALA A 293 -15.67 0.96 -2.83
CA ALA A 293 -15.24 2.24 -2.28
C ALA A 293 -13.98 2.71 -3.01
N SER A 294 -13.96 3.96 -3.43
CA SER A 294 -12.78 4.60 -4.01
C SER A 294 -12.45 5.89 -3.28
N PHE A 295 -11.16 6.12 -3.08
CA PHE A 295 -10.62 7.37 -2.56
C PHE A 295 -9.53 7.85 -3.51
N ASP A 296 -9.66 9.07 -4.01
CA ASP A 296 -8.66 9.73 -4.84
C ASP A 296 -8.21 11.03 -4.16
N GLY A 297 -6.90 11.32 -4.14
CA GLY A 297 -6.32 12.41 -3.35
C GLY A 297 -5.06 13.03 -3.96
N TRP A 298 -5.06 14.35 -4.07
CA TRP A 298 -3.92 15.18 -4.48
C TRP A 298 -3.73 16.32 -3.47
N GLY A 299 -2.46 16.67 -3.21
CA GLY A 299 -2.14 17.85 -2.40
C GLY A 299 -2.60 17.81 -0.95
N LEU A 300 -2.91 16.62 -0.40
CA LEU A 300 -3.45 16.49 0.96
C LEU A 300 -2.38 16.56 2.05
N GLU A 301 -1.10 16.38 1.71
CA GLU A 301 -0.01 16.36 2.69
C GLU A 301 0.14 17.67 3.48
N PRO A 302 0.16 18.87 2.87
CA PRO A 302 0.29 20.12 3.63
C PRO A 302 -0.87 20.34 4.61
N ILE A 303 -2.07 19.90 4.25
CA ILE A 303 -3.26 19.97 5.10
C ILE A 303 -3.08 19.03 6.31
N LEU A 304 -2.69 17.78 6.03
CA LEU A 304 -2.41 16.77 7.06
C LEU A 304 -1.25 17.16 7.97
N ASP A 305 -0.22 17.82 7.46
CA ASP A 305 0.89 18.37 8.23
C ASP A 305 0.47 19.59 9.06
N LYS A 306 -0.41 20.45 8.55
CA LYS A 306 -0.95 21.58 9.32
C LYS A 306 -1.90 21.11 10.44
N MET A 307 -2.62 20.01 10.25
CA MET A 307 -3.54 19.42 11.24
C MET A 307 -2.83 18.52 12.27
N PHE A 308 -1.97 17.61 11.81
CA PHE A 308 -1.38 16.53 12.63
C PHE A 308 0.16 16.60 12.70
N GLY A 309 0.77 17.56 12.00
CA GLY A 309 2.20 17.77 11.99
C GLY A 309 2.69 18.66 13.15
N PRO A 310 4.00 18.65 13.42
CA PRO A 310 4.63 19.34 14.54
C PRO A 310 4.85 20.84 14.27
N LYS A 311 4.13 21.73 14.99
CA LYS A 311 4.20 23.19 14.82
C LYS A 311 5.42 23.87 15.48
N VAL A 312 5.75 25.06 14.96
CA VAL A 312 6.97 25.88 15.17
C VAL A 312 7.08 26.58 16.54
N LYS A 313 5.97 26.90 17.23
CA LYS A 313 5.96 27.63 18.52
C LYS A 313 5.22 26.81 19.58
N GLY A 314 5.89 26.50 20.70
CA GLY A 314 5.33 25.74 21.82
C GLY A 314 6.00 24.37 22.02
N ASP A 315 5.58 23.63 23.05
CA ASP A 315 6.18 22.36 23.49
C ASP A 315 6.18 21.30 22.39
N ILE A 316 7.25 21.26 21.59
CA ILE A 316 7.55 20.26 20.57
C ILE A 316 7.91 18.96 21.28
N SER A 317 7.01 18.31 22.02
CA SER A 317 7.27 16.94 22.41
C SER A 317 7.26 16.08 21.12
N PRO A 318 8.30 15.29 20.82
CA PRO A 318 8.32 14.36 19.68
C PRO A 318 7.29 13.22 19.82
N GLY A 319 6.30 13.36 20.69
CA GLY A 319 5.21 12.42 20.90
C GLY A 319 3.82 12.95 20.56
N ARG A 320 3.67 14.22 20.11
CA ARG A 320 2.37 14.78 19.68
C ARG A 320 2.02 14.54 18.20
N SER A 321 3.02 14.26 17.35
CA SER A 321 2.78 13.96 15.94
C SER A 321 2.38 12.48 15.78
N LEU A 322 1.17 12.23 15.28
CA LEU A 322 0.69 10.90 14.89
C LEU A 322 1.64 10.24 13.85
N TRP A 323 2.37 11.05 13.08
CA TRP A 323 3.29 10.56 12.07
C TRP A 323 4.50 9.81 12.62
N ASN A 324 4.83 9.99 13.90
CA ASN A 324 5.90 9.22 14.56
C ASN A 324 5.55 7.73 14.72
N PHE A 325 4.26 7.37 14.59
CA PHE A 325 3.80 5.97 14.51
C PHE A 325 4.07 5.34 13.12
N PHE A 326 4.05 6.14 12.05
CA PHE A 326 4.19 5.68 10.66
C PHE A 326 5.61 5.84 10.09
N GLY A 327 6.56 6.43 10.83
CA GLY A 327 7.92 6.66 10.35
C GLY A 327 8.63 7.77 11.13
N ARG A 328 9.94 7.88 10.96
CA ARG A 328 10.86 8.70 11.79
C ARG A 328 10.43 10.18 11.94
N ARG A 329 10.93 10.78 13.04
CA ARG A 329 10.48 12.04 13.66
C ARG A 329 10.26 13.19 12.67
N ARG A 330 9.14 13.92 12.82
CA ARG A 330 8.87 15.19 12.11
C ARG A 330 9.19 16.41 13.00
N SER A 331 9.67 17.49 12.40
CA SER A 331 9.49 18.88 12.88
C SER A 331 9.34 19.80 11.67
N THR A 332 8.19 20.43 11.48
CA THR A 332 8.05 21.53 10.52
C THR A 332 8.39 22.80 11.27
N ARG A 333 9.60 23.31 11.08
CA ARG A 333 9.99 24.65 11.51
C ARG A 333 9.75 25.59 10.33
N ASP A 334 9.23 26.80 10.55
CA ASP A 334 9.33 27.88 9.56
C ASP A 334 10.82 28.30 9.53
N ILE A 335 11.49 28.10 8.40
CA ILE A 335 12.95 28.20 8.32
C ILE A 335 13.41 29.57 7.85
N ALA A 336 14.38 30.13 8.56
CA ALA A 336 15.21 31.21 8.05
C ALA A 336 16.33 30.59 7.20
N VAL A 337 16.14 30.58 5.89
CA VAL A 337 17.11 30.03 4.93
C VAL A 337 18.44 30.79 5.06
N HIS A 338 19.54 30.06 5.24
CA HIS A 338 20.89 30.65 5.31
C HIS A 338 21.15 31.50 4.06
N LYS A 339 21.72 32.70 4.21
CA LYS A 339 21.88 33.67 3.11
C LYS A 339 22.59 33.06 1.89
N GLU A 340 23.64 32.26 2.12
CA GLU A 340 24.38 31.56 1.05
C GLU A 340 23.51 30.58 0.24
N VAL A 341 22.50 29.94 0.85
CA VAL A 341 21.59 29.01 0.14
C VAL A 341 20.76 29.78 -0.89
N LYS A 342 20.23 30.95 -0.51
CA LYS A 342 19.48 31.83 -1.44
C LYS A 342 20.34 32.33 -2.59
N GLU A 343 21.60 32.67 -2.33
CA GLU A 343 22.56 33.07 -3.38
C GLU A 343 22.85 31.91 -4.34
N ILE A 344 23.00 30.69 -3.83
CA ILE A 344 23.16 29.47 -4.65
C ILE A 344 21.92 29.20 -5.50
N ASP A 345 20.73 29.26 -4.90
CA ASP A 345 19.46 29.04 -5.61
C ASP A 345 19.27 30.03 -6.76
N GLN A 346 19.61 31.30 -6.52
CA GLN A 346 19.57 32.34 -7.57
C GLN A 346 20.59 32.10 -8.68
N ASN A 347 21.83 31.73 -8.32
CA ASN A 347 22.90 31.48 -9.29
C ASN A 347 22.64 30.24 -10.16
N LEU A 348 21.97 29.22 -9.61
CA LEU A 348 21.65 27.98 -10.29
C LEU A 348 20.23 27.94 -10.90
N HIS A 349 19.42 28.98 -10.66
CA HIS A 349 18.00 29.02 -11.05
C HIS A 349 17.20 27.81 -10.53
N ILE A 350 17.36 27.47 -9.25
CA ILE A 350 16.65 26.34 -8.63
C ILE A 350 15.18 26.72 -8.43
N GLU A 351 14.27 26.00 -9.09
CA GLU A 351 12.83 26.17 -8.94
C GLU A 351 12.28 25.46 -7.69
N THR A 352 11.37 26.14 -6.99
CA THR A 352 10.65 25.56 -5.85
C THR A 352 9.57 24.59 -6.34
N ARG A 353 9.57 23.38 -5.78
CA ARG A 353 8.58 22.35 -6.06
C ARG A 353 7.35 22.54 -5.20
N ASN A 354 6.39 23.28 -5.74
CA ASN A 354 5.12 23.54 -5.07
C ASN A 354 4.26 22.27 -5.01
N HIS A 355 3.48 22.17 -3.94
CA HIS A 355 2.50 21.11 -3.80
C HIS A 355 1.40 21.26 -4.86
N PRO A 356 0.88 20.14 -5.40
CA PRO A 356 -0.32 20.19 -6.22
C PRO A 356 -1.49 20.74 -5.40
N LYS A 357 -2.44 21.38 -6.08
CA LYS A 357 -3.66 21.89 -5.46
C LYS A 357 -4.40 20.78 -4.71
N PRO A 358 -4.90 21.04 -3.50
CA PRO A 358 -5.59 20.02 -2.72
C PRO A 358 -6.92 19.63 -3.37
N TYR A 359 -7.09 18.35 -3.63
CA TYR A 359 -8.32 17.74 -4.12
C TYR A 359 -8.49 16.36 -3.52
N ALA A 360 -9.69 16.02 -3.12
CA ALA A 360 -10.04 14.65 -2.72
C ALA A 360 -11.41 14.25 -3.24
N ALA A 361 -11.57 12.99 -3.60
CA ALA A 361 -12.86 12.39 -3.94
C ALA A 361 -13.06 11.09 -3.17
N LEU A 362 -14.23 10.93 -2.55
CA LEU A 362 -14.66 9.70 -1.90
C LEU A 362 -15.94 9.22 -2.57
N ARG A 363 -15.91 7.98 -3.06
CA ARG A 363 -17.08 7.33 -3.66
C ARG A 363 -17.35 6.02 -2.94
N VAL A 364 -18.60 5.75 -2.60
CA VAL A 364 -19.07 4.48 -2.04
C VAL A 364 -20.31 4.04 -2.79
N THR A 365 -20.28 2.81 -3.30
CA THR A 365 -21.41 2.15 -3.96
C THR A 365 -21.73 0.84 -3.25
N ALA A 366 -23.00 0.49 -3.13
CA ALA A 366 -23.45 -0.83 -2.68
C ALA A 366 -24.55 -1.36 -3.60
N PHE A 367 -24.52 -2.65 -3.93
CA PHE A 367 -25.47 -3.32 -4.84
C PHE A 367 -25.68 -2.54 -6.14
N ASN A 368 -24.59 -2.13 -6.79
CA ASN A 368 -24.58 -1.24 -7.97
C ASN A 368 -25.21 0.16 -7.78
N ASN A 369 -25.62 0.56 -6.57
CA ASN A 369 -26.17 1.88 -6.26
C ASN A 369 -25.10 2.79 -5.64
N GLU A 370 -25.04 4.05 -6.07
CA GLU A 370 -24.15 5.05 -5.47
C GLU A 370 -24.77 5.59 -4.17
N LEU A 371 -24.09 5.34 -3.04
CA LEU A 371 -24.56 5.75 -1.70
C LEU A 371 -23.94 7.07 -1.26
N ILE A 372 -22.65 7.26 -1.52
CA ILE A 372 -21.87 8.44 -1.10
C ILE A 372 -20.98 8.86 -2.27
N ASN A 373 -21.00 10.15 -2.60
CA ASN A 373 -20.10 10.76 -3.58
C ASN A 373 -19.75 12.18 -3.10
N LEU A 374 -18.58 12.31 -2.49
CA LEU A 374 -18.09 13.56 -1.91
C LEU A 374 -16.84 14.00 -2.68
N ASN A 375 -16.83 15.25 -3.13
CA ASN A 375 -15.66 15.87 -3.75
C ASN A 375 -15.25 17.09 -2.92
N PHE A 376 -13.98 17.16 -2.55
CA PHE A 376 -13.38 18.22 -1.76
C PHE A 376 -12.39 18.96 -2.64
N ASP A 377 -12.59 20.27 -2.81
CA ASP A 377 -11.74 21.13 -3.62
C ASP A 377 -10.93 22.11 -2.76
N GLU A 378 -10.06 22.87 -3.41
CA GLU A 378 -9.17 23.85 -2.78
C GLU A 378 -9.94 24.88 -1.95
N GLU A 379 -11.08 25.39 -2.44
CA GLU A 379 -11.90 26.37 -1.73
C GLU A 379 -12.56 25.77 -0.47
N MET A 380 -13.02 24.51 -0.55
CA MET A 380 -13.58 23.81 0.61
C MET A 380 -12.49 23.55 1.66
N PHE A 381 -11.30 23.13 1.25
CA PHE A 381 -10.15 22.97 2.15
C PHE A 381 -9.67 24.31 2.71
N ASP A 382 -9.60 25.37 1.92
CA ASP A 382 -9.22 26.71 2.37
C ASP A 382 -10.27 27.30 3.30
N THR A 383 -11.56 27.07 3.07
CA THR A 383 -12.62 27.45 4.01
C THR A 383 -12.46 26.72 5.35
N ILE A 384 -12.07 25.44 5.31
CA ILE A 384 -11.72 24.66 6.51
C ILE A 384 -10.46 25.24 7.19
N MET A 385 -9.53 25.83 6.44
CA MET A 385 -8.15 26.12 6.89
C MET A 385 -7.75 27.60 7.04
N THR A 386 -8.51 28.57 6.50
CA THR A 386 -8.14 29.99 6.35
C THR A 386 -9.18 31.03 6.80
N SER A 387 -10.35 30.65 7.34
CA SER A 387 -11.28 31.65 7.89
C SER A 387 -10.63 32.42 9.05
N GLY A 388 -10.27 33.68 8.78
CA GLY A 388 -9.31 34.50 9.53
C GLY A 388 -9.66 34.75 10.98
N GLU A 389 -8.63 34.84 11.83
CA GLU A 389 -8.57 35.18 13.28
C GLU A 389 -9.60 34.52 14.23
N ASN A 390 -10.65 33.88 13.72
CA ASN A 390 -11.68 33.08 14.38
C ASN A 390 -11.71 31.67 13.74
N ARG A 391 -10.60 30.98 14.03
CA ARG A 391 -10.35 29.53 14.17
C ARG A 391 -11.07 28.51 13.25
N PRO A 392 -10.28 27.61 12.61
CA PRO A 392 -10.74 26.37 11.96
C PRO A 392 -11.71 25.52 12.79
N MET A 393 -11.64 25.62 14.12
CA MET A 393 -12.52 24.84 15.00
C MET A 393 -13.99 25.26 15.01
N SER A 394 -14.32 26.50 14.64
CA SER A 394 -15.72 26.91 14.56
C SER A 394 -16.44 26.31 13.36
N ILE A 395 -15.70 26.09 12.25
CA ILE A 395 -16.20 25.46 11.02
C ILE A 395 -16.12 23.94 11.09
N LEU A 396 -15.07 23.34 11.67
CA LEU A 396 -15.08 21.91 12.02
C LEU A 396 -16.25 21.58 12.97
N ARG A 397 -16.59 22.45 13.93
CA ARG A 397 -17.83 22.32 14.73
C ARG A 397 -19.13 22.60 13.96
N LYS A 398 -19.10 23.25 12.79
CA LYS A 398 -20.29 23.46 11.93
C LYS A 398 -20.47 22.36 10.88
N ILE A 399 -19.37 21.82 10.35
CA ILE A 399 -19.35 20.73 9.36
C ILE A 399 -19.49 19.38 10.05
N VAL A 400 -18.86 19.20 11.23
CA VAL A 400 -18.88 17.99 12.06
C VAL A 400 -19.78 18.18 13.30
N GLY A 401 -20.59 19.24 13.35
CA GLY A 401 -21.37 19.63 14.53
C GLY A 401 -22.35 18.58 15.04
N ASP A 402 -23.06 18.90 16.14
CA ASP A 402 -24.10 18.04 16.74
C ASP A 402 -25.16 17.64 15.69
N ILE A 403 -25.01 16.45 15.08
CA ILE A 403 -26.02 15.86 14.21
C ILE A 403 -27.02 15.16 15.13
N LYS A 404 -28.19 15.76 15.31
CA LYS A 404 -29.29 15.20 16.10
C LYS A 404 -30.43 14.78 15.19
N ASP A 405 -31.06 13.66 15.52
CA ASP A 405 -32.23 13.11 14.84
C ASP A 405 -32.08 12.90 13.32
N PHE A 406 -30.86 12.68 12.84
CA PHE A 406 -30.58 12.24 11.48
C PHE A 406 -31.05 10.79 11.30
N GLN A 407 -31.88 10.59 10.28
CA GLN A 407 -32.39 9.28 9.91
C GLN A 407 -32.25 9.08 8.40
N VAL A 408 -31.77 7.90 8.03
CA VAL A 408 -31.75 7.39 6.67
C VAL A 408 -32.62 6.15 6.65
N ARG A 409 -33.61 6.14 5.77
CA ARG A 409 -34.45 4.98 5.46
C ARG A 409 -34.32 4.75 3.98
N SER A 410 -33.84 3.57 3.62
CA SER A 410 -33.77 3.14 2.24
C SER A 410 -34.53 1.83 2.12
N PHE A 411 -35.51 1.81 1.22
CA PHE A 411 -36.17 0.59 0.79
C PHE A 411 -35.78 0.35 -0.67
N MET A 412 -35.29 -0.84 -0.97
CA MET A 412 -34.89 -1.22 -2.31
C MET A 412 -35.37 -2.64 -2.59
N MET A 413 -35.68 -2.93 -3.85
CA MET A 413 -36.06 -4.28 -4.29
C MET A 413 -34.84 -4.88 -4.99
N ASP A 414 -33.97 -5.58 -4.26
CA ASP A 414 -32.67 -6.03 -4.79
C ASP A 414 -32.82 -7.00 -5.97
N GLY A 415 -33.86 -7.85 -5.91
CA GLY A 415 -34.28 -8.73 -6.98
C GLY A 415 -35.80 -8.71 -7.16
N ASP A 416 -36.26 -8.50 -8.39
CA ASP A 416 -37.66 -8.68 -8.81
C ASP A 416 -37.66 -9.40 -10.16
N MET A 417 -37.85 -10.71 -10.13
CA MET A 417 -37.81 -11.57 -11.31
C MET A 417 -39.09 -12.38 -11.38
N SER A 418 -39.75 -12.34 -12.55
CA SER A 418 -40.90 -13.19 -12.88
C SER A 418 -40.67 -13.79 -14.26
N MET A 419 -40.72 -15.12 -14.37
CA MET A 419 -40.46 -15.85 -15.61
C MET A 419 -41.58 -16.83 -15.91
N PHE A 420 -41.99 -16.86 -17.19
CA PHE A 420 -42.92 -17.84 -17.74
C PHE A 420 -42.20 -18.74 -18.73
N LEU A 421 -42.33 -20.06 -18.56
CA LEU A 421 -41.78 -21.04 -19.48
C LEU A 421 -42.86 -22.07 -19.84
N PRO A 422 -43.12 -22.38 -21.12
CA PRO A 422 -43.98 -23.50 -21.47
C PRO A 422 -43.28 -24.81 -21.08
N THR A 423 -43.96 -25.67 -20.33
CA THR A 423 -43.50 -27.05 -20.11
C THR A 423 -43.72 -27.90 -21.36
N GLU A 424 -43.07 -29.06 -21.45
CA GLU A 424 -43.26 -30.00 -22.57
C GLU A 424 -44.72 -30.46 -22.74
N ILE A 425 -45.48 -30.48 -21.65
CA ILE A 425 -46.92 -30.81 -21.64
C ILE A 425 -47.83 -29.61 -21.92
N GLY A 426 -47.26 -28.44 -22.22
CA GLY A 426 -47.97 -27.22 -22.58
C GLY A 426 -48.53 -26.40 -21.41
N LEU A 427 -48.32 -26.85 -20.16
CA LEU A 427 -48.68 -26.05 -18.98
C LEU A 427 -47.63 -24.95 -18.75
N PRO A 428 -48.02 -23.72 -18.36
CA PRO A 428 -47.06 -22.68 -18.03
C PRO A 428 -46.36 -22.97 -16.70
N PHE A 429 -45.03 -23.04 -16.73
CA PHE A 429 -44.19 -22.92 -15.54
C PHE A 429 -44.01 -21.43 -15.21
N TYR A 430 -44.21 -21.09 -13.94
CA TYR A 430 -44.09 -19.74 -13.39
C TYR A 430 -43.07 -19.73 -12.26
N LEU A 431 -41.99 -18.98 -12.44
CA LEU A 431 -40.95 -18.73 -11.44
C LEU A 431 -41.02 -17.27 -11.02
N GLU A 432 -41.15 -17.01 -9.72
CA GLU A 432 -41.15 -15.67 -9.14
C GLU A 432 -40.13 -15.58 -8.02
N ARG A 433 -39.27 -14.55 -8.06
CA ARG A 433 -38.31 -14.21 -7.01
C ARG A 433 -38.44 -12.73 -6.66
N LYS A 434 -38.68 -12.43 -5.38
CA LYS A 434 -38.75 -11.08 -4.82
C LYS A 434 -37.79 -10.95 -3.66
N GLN A 435 -36.95 -9.93 -3.67
CA GLN A 435 -35.94 -9.69 -2.64
C GLN A 435 -36.00 -8.25 -2.13
N PRO A 436 -37.04 -7.87 -1.35
CA PRO A 436 -37.06 -6.58 -0.69
C PRO A 436 -35.94 -6.49 0.36
N MET A 437 -35.27 -5.34 0.35
CA MET A 437 -34.23 -4.96 1.29
C MET A 437 -34.59 -3.63 1.93
N PHE A 438 -34.48 -3.57 3.25
CA PHE A 438 -34.70 -2.39 4.04
C PHE A 438 -33.45 -2.05 4.85
N MET A 439 -32.94 -0.85 4.64
CA MET A 439 -31.83 -0.29 5.42
C MET A 439 -32.36 0.89 6.21
N TYR A 440 -32.07 0.90 7.49
CA TYR A 440 -32.45 1.97 8.39
C TYR A 440 -31.28 2.34 9.29
N TYR A 441 -30.93 3.61 9.28
CA TYR A 441 -30.03 4.19 10.25
C TYR A 441 -30.73 5.37 10.90
N LYS A 442 -30.78 5.41 12.23
CA LYS A 442 -31.21 6.60 12.96
C LYS A 442 -30.23 6.90 14.06
N ASN A 443 -29.74 8.13 14.11
CA ASN A 443 -29.02 8.62 15.26
C ASN A 443 -29.98 9.38 16.20
N LYS A 444 -29.67 9.32 17.50
CA LYS A 444 -30.28 10.16 18.54
C LYS A 444 -29.40 11.38 18.79
N GLU A 445 -28.09 11.17 18.82
CA GLU A 445 -27.09 12.21 19.00
C GLU A 445 -25.77 11.74 18.37
N MET A 446 -25.18 12.54 17.50
CA MET A 446 -23.81 12.37 17.02
C MET A 446 -23.10 13.70 17.18
N LYS A 447 -22.28 13.79 18.23
CA LYS A 447 -21.63 15.02 18.66
C LYS A 447 -20.13 14.86 18.56
N PHE A 448 -19.47 15.74 17.81
CA PHE A 448 -18.02 15.86 17.79
C PHE A 448 -17.62 17.18 18.42
N ASP A 449 -16.83 17.13 19.49
CA ASP A 449 -16.25 18.31 20.12
C ASP A 449 -14.73 18.22 20.03
N VAL A 450 -14.10 19.36 19.79
CA VAL A 450 -12.65 19.45 19.76
C VAL A 450 -12.26 20.63 20.62
N LYS A 451 -11.43 20.36 21.63
CA LYS A 451 -10.83 21.35 22.50
C LYS A 451 -9.39 21.56 22.08
N GLY A 452 -8.94 22.80 22.10
CA GLY A 452 -7.61 23.16 21.64
C GLY A 452 -7.17 24.51 22.15
N ASN A 453 -5.87 24.77 22.11
CA ASN A 453 -5.33 26.06 22.49
C ASN A 453 -5.59 27.08 21.39
N GLU A 454 -6.38 28.06 21.80
CA GLU A 454 -6.90 29.18 21.05
C GLU A 454 -5.84 30.13 20.47
N ALA A 455 -4.65 30.20 21.10
CA ALA A 455 -3.53 31.07 20.69
C ALA A 455 -2.62 30.44 19.62
N ASP A 456 -2.41 29.12 19.68
CA ASP A 456 -1.46 28.39 18.83
C ASP A 456 -2.14 27.50 17.77
N GLY A 457 -3.47 27.38 17.85
CA GLY A 457 -4.30 26.57 16.96
C GLY A 457 -3.99 25.07 17.06
N THR A 458 -3.61 24.58 18.25
CA THR A 458 -3.38 23.15 18.50
C THR A 458 -4.68 22.47 18.90
N ILE A 459 -4.87 21.23 18.47
CA ILE A 459 -5.95 20.36 18.96
C ILE A 459 -5.40 19.59 20.17
N ASP A 460 -5.98 19.81 21.33
CA ASP A 460 -5.56 19.17 22.57
C ASP A 460 -6.39 17.91 22.84
N GLU A 461 -7.69 17.94 22.56
CA GLU A 461 -8.63 16.84 22.79
C GLU A 461 -9.70 16.80 21.68
N ILE A 462 -9.96 15.62 21.13
CA ILE A 462 -11.09 15.35 20.23
C ILE A 462 -12.00 14.38 20.95
N THR A 463 -13.26 14.75 21.18
CA THR A 463 -14.28 13.87 21.74
C THR A 463 -15.42 13.66 20.74
N THR A 464 -15.95 12.45 20.72
CA THR A 464 -17.06 12.04 19.87
C THR A 464 -18.04 11.22 20.68
N LYS A 465 -19.32 11.54 20.57
CA LYS A 465 -20.41 10.77 21.16
C LYS A 465 -21.37 10.39 20.06
N ILE A 466 -21.53 9.09 19.82
CA ILE A 466 -22.36 8.51 18.77
C ILE A 466 -23.39 7.62 19.44
N ASN A 467 -24.66 8.03 19.35
CA ASN A 467 -25.80 7.23 19.75
C ASN A 467 -26.70 7.04 18.54
N GLY A 468 -26.79 5.81 18.05
CA GLY A 468 -27.60 5.47 16.90
C GLY A 468 -28.00 4.01 16.84
N HIS A 469 -28.82 3.69 15.85
CA HIS A 469 -29.33 2.36 15.64
C HIS A 469 -29.28 2.07 14.14
N PHE A 470 -28.56 1.01 13.78
CA PHE A 470 -28.50 0.49 12.43
C PHE A 470 -29.36 -0.76 12.34
N MET A 471 -30.20 -0.84 11.32
CA MET A 471 -31.00 -2.01 11.03
C MET A 471 -30.91 -2.32 9.54
N PHE A 472 -30.70 -3.59 9.23
CA PHE A 472 -30.68 -4.14 7.89
C PHE A 472 -31.63 -5.33 7.88
N ASP A 473 -32.60 -5.33 6.99
CA ASP A 473 -33.55 -6.43 6.81
C ASP A 473 -33.56 -6.79 5.33
N HIS A 474 -33.25 -8.04 5.02
CA HIS A 474 -33.24 -8.59 3.69
C HIS A 474 -34.15 -9.81 3.68
N HIS A 475 -35.21 -9.74 2.91
CA HIS A 475 -36.22 -10.78 2.81
C HIS A 475 -36.24 -11.27 1.36
N THR A 476 -36.17 -12.58 1.16
CA THR A 476 -36.18 -13.24 -0.14
C THR A 476 -37.33 -14.24 -0.17
N ILE A 477 -38.19 -14.12 -1.16
CA ILE A 477 -39.24 -15.09 -1.47
C ILE A 477 -38.98 -15.57 -2.88
N GLU A 478 -38.82 -16.88 -3.05
CA GLU A 478 -38.64 -17.49 -4.37
C GLU A 478 -39.55 -18.70 -4.51
N THR A 479 -40.27 -18.77 -5.64
CA THR A 479 -41.36 -19.72 -5.84
C THR A 479 -41.35 -20.23 -7.26
N ALA A 480 -41.46 -21.54 -7.42
CA ALA A 480 -41.50 -22.25 -8.69
C ALA A 480 -42.78 -23.06 -8.76
N SER A 481 -43.61 -22.81 -9.77
CA SER A 481 -44.96 -23.37 -9.86
C SER A 481 -45.37 -23.73 -11.28
N ILE A 482 -46.32 -24.65 -11.40
CA ILE A 482 -47.01 -24.98 -12.65
C ILE A 482 -48.41 -24.39 -12.56
N LEU A 483 -48.75 -23.54 -13.52
CA LEU A 483 -50.09 -23.00 -13.67
C LEU A 483 -50.95 -24.03 -14.38
N VAL A 484 -52.12 -24.31 -13.82
CA VAL A 484 -53.15 -25.20 -14.37
C VAL A 484 -54.31 -24.31 -14.83
N PRO A 485 -54.32 -23.83 -16.09
CA PRO A 485 -55.24 -22.76 -16.51
C PRO A 485 -56.71 -23.17 -16.49
N PHE A 486 -57.01 -24.45 -16.66
CA PHE A 486 -58.38 -24.96 -16.71
C PHE A 486 -59.03 -25.08 -15.31
N GLU A 487 -58.24 -25.38 -14.28
CA GLU A 487 -58.68 -25.33 -12.87
C GLU A 487 -58.43 -23.95 -12.23
N LYS A 488 -57.68 -23.07 -12.90
CA LYS A 488 -57.21 -21.77 -12.40
C LYS A 488 -56.42 -21.87 -11.10
N ILE A 489 -55.63 -22.94 -10.94
CA ILE A 489 -54.77 -23.17 -9.77
C ILE A 489 -53.30 -23.22 -10.14
N SER A 490 -52.46 -22.70 -9.26
CA SER A 490 -51.01 -22.75 -9.28
C SER A 490 -50.55 -23.77 -8.25
N VAL A 491 -49.81 -24.79 -8.69
CA VAL A 491 -49.24 -25.81 -7.80
C VAL A 491 -47.73 -25.68 -7.83
N GLY A 492 -47.10 -25.53 -6.68
CA GLY A 492 -45.67 -25.25 -6.65
C GLY A 492 -44.99 -25.45 -5.32
N VAL A 493 -43.71 -25.09 -5.31
CA VAL A 493 -42.83 -25.05 -4.16
C VAL A 493 -42.13 -23.70 -4.10
N GLY A 494 -41.66 -23.32 -2.94
CA GLY A 494 -40.89 -22.11 -2.76
C GLY A 494 -40.15 -22.11 -1.45
N TYR A 495 -39.42 -21.03 -1.20
CA TYR A 495 -38.88 -20.75 0.11
C TYR A 495 -39.04 -19.29 0.46
N ASP A 496 -39.12 -19.05 1.77
CA ASP A 496 -39.08 -17.75 2.41
C ASP A 496 -37.80 -17.68 3.24
N SER A 497 -36.90 -16.74 2.92
CA SER A 497 -35.66 -16.51 3.65
C SER A 497 -35.57 -15.08 4.14
N ARG A 498 -35.28 -14.88 5.43
CA ARG A 498 -35.12 -13.54 6.02
C ARG A 498 -33.81 -13.45 6.78
N ILE A 499 -33.05 -12.42 6.47
CA ILE A 499 -31.83 -12.02 7.18
C ILE A 499 -32.09 -10.65 7.78
N ALA A 500 -32.14 -10.54 9.10
CA ALA A 500 -32.27 -9.26 9.78
C ALA A 500 -31.09 -9.03 10.73
N MET A 501 -30.52 -7.83 10.69
CA MET A 501 -29.46 -7.37 11.58
C MET A 501 -29.93 -6.10 12.27
N SER A 502 -29.75 -6.01 13.58
CA SER A 502 -30.14 -4.84 14.37
C SER A 502 -29.02 -4.51 15.36
N ILE A 503 -28.28 -3.44 15.08
CA ILE A 503 -27.08 -3.06 15.81
C ILE A 503 -27.31 -1.70 16.49
N PRO A 504 -27.53 -1.67 17.82
CA PRO A 504 -27.49 -0.44 18.58
C PRO A 504 -26.04 0.01 18.75
N ILE A 505 -25.79 1.29 18.49
CA ILE A 505 -24.48 1.95 18.61
C ILE A 505 -24.59 2.99 19.72
N ASP A 506 -23.86 2.81 20.80
CA ASP A 506 -23.70 3.83 21.86
C ASP A 506 -22.22 3.91 22.22
N ILE A 507 -21.52 4.90 21.66
CA ILE A 507 -20.07 5.07 21.78
C ILE A 507 -19.77 6.49 22.23
N ASP A 508 -19.01 6.64 23.32
CA ASP A 508 -18.41 7.88 23.78
C ASP A 508 -16.89 7.72 23.75
N ALA A 509 -16.22 8.34 22.78
CA ALA A 509 -14.79 8.23 22.60
C ALA A 509 -14.10 9.59 22.67
N GLY A 510 -12.90 9.63 23.21
CA GLY A 510 -12.08 10.82 23.36
C GLY A 510 -10.62 10.52 23.11
N MET A 511 -9.95 11.36 22.35
CA MET A 511 -8.51 11.31 22.12
C MET A 511 -7.88 12.60 22.62
N ASN A 512 -7.09 12.51 23.67
CA ASN A 512 -6.30 13.60 24.21
C ASN A 512 -4.87 13.51 23.68
N MET A 513 -4.50 14.45 22.82
CA MET A 513 -3.20 14.52 22.15
C MET A 513 -2.07 14.98 23.10
N VAL A 514 -2.41 15.65 24.20
CA VAL A 514 -1.45 16.15 25.20
C VAL A 514 -1.06 15.03 26.16
N ASP A 515 -2.05 14.37 26.75
CA ASP A 515 -1.88 13.26 27.68
C ASP A 515 -1.60 11.92 26.98
N ARG A 516 -1.74 11.88 25.65
CA ARG A 516 -1.51 10.71 24.78
C ARG A 516 -2.38 9.53 25.20
N LYS A 517 -3.66 9.83 25.37
CA LYS A 517 -4.66 8.88 25.84
C LYS A 517 -5.87 8.89 24.92
N PHE A 518 -6.22 7.71 24.45
CA PHE A 518 -7.51 7.42 23.87
C PHE A 518 -8.39 6.76 24.95
N ARG A 519 -9.63 7.19 25.06
CA ARG A 519 -10.66 6.60 25.90
C ARG A 519 -11.85 6.31 25.01
N MET A 520 -12.44 5.14 25.16
CA MET A 520 -13.71 4.78 24.56
C MET A 520 -14.59 4.15 25.62
N LYS A 521 -15.85 4.56 25.68
CA LYS A 521 -16.88 3.98 26.52
C LYS A 521 -18.04 3.55 25.64
N THR A 522 -18.63 2.41 25.98
CA THR A 522 -19.86 1.94 25.34
C THR A 522 -20.76 1.29 26.37
N HIS A 523 -22.08 1.45 26.18
CA HIS A 523 -23.11 0.82 27.01
C HIS A 523 -23.86 -0.21 26.16
N PRO A 524 -23.50 -1.49 26.26
CA PRO A 524 -24.15 -2.53 25.49
C PRO A 524 -25.64 -2.61 25.84
N GLN A 525 -26.51 -2.47 24.84
CA GLN A 525 -27.93 -2.65 25.03
C GLN A 525 -28.24 -4.15 25.00
N SER A 526 -28.47 -4.75 26.17
CA SER A 526 -28.86 -6.15 26.30
C SER A 526 -30.06 -6.30 27.25
N PRO A 527 -30.98 -7.26 27.01
CA PRO A 527 -30.95 -8.21 25.90
C PRO A 527 -31.38 -7.57 24.57
N HIS A 528 -30.69 -7.91 23.47
CA HIS A 528 -30.98 -7.39 22.13
C HIS A 528 -30.64 -8.44 21.06
N GLU A 529 -31.54 -8.66 20.10
CA GLU A 529 -31.28 -9.56 18.97
C GLU A 529 -30.45 -8.83 17.91
N ILE A 530 -29.21 -9.27 17.70
CA ILE A 530 -28.26 -8.61 16.79
C ILE A 530 -28.34 -9.16 15.37
N PHE A 531 -28.70 -10.44 15.24
CA PHE A 531 -28.79 -11.14 13.97
C PHE A 531 -29.90 -12.19 14.06
N HIS A 532 -30.74 -12.20 13.04
CA HIS A 532 -31.83 -13.14 12.85
C HIS A 532 -31.75 -13.72 11.45
N TYR A 533 -31.85 -15.03 11.36
CA TYR A 533 -31.90 -15.78 10.12
C TYR A 533 -33.03 -16.79 10.18
N ASP A 534 -33.87 -16.78 9.17
CA ASP A 534 -34.98 -17.71 9.02
C ASP A 534 -35.03 -18.19 7.57
N PHE A 535 -35.21 -19.49 7.36
CA PHE A 535 -35.34 -20.10 6.05
C PHE A 535 -36.40 -21.22 6.10
N LYS A 536 -37.52 -20.96 5.44
CA LYS A 536 -38.72 -21.78 5.44
C LYS A 536 -39.04 -22.23 4.03
N PRO A 537 -38.66 -23.45 3.63
CA PRO A 537 -39.13 -24.03 2.39
C PRO A 537 -40.58 -24.51 2.57
N PHE A 538 -41.44 -24.18 1.61
CA PHE A 538 -42.87 -24.51 1.63
C PHE A 538 -43.34 -25.05 0.27
N SER A 539 -44.46 -25.76 0.29
CA SER A 539 -45.25 -26.13 -0.89
C SER A 539 -46.58 -25.40 -0.86
N PHE A 540 -47.23 -25.18 -2.01
CA PHE A 540 -48.51 -24.47 -2.05
C PHE A 540 -49.39 -24.92 -3.21
N ILE A 541 -50.70 -24.76 -3.02
CA ILE A 541 -51.72 -24.83 -4.06
C ILE A 541 -52.58 -23.57 -3.92
N GLU A 542 -52.54 -22.69 -4.92
CA GLU A 542 -53.16 -21.36 -4.84
C GLU A 542 -54.06 -21.09 -6.06
N SER A 543 -55.17 -20.39 -5.88
CA SER A 543 -56.04 -20.00 -7.00
C SER A 543 -55.55 -18.69 -7.65
N PHE A 544 -55.56 -18.60 -8.98
CA PHE A 544 -55.14 -17.39 -9.72
C PHE A 544 -56.29 -16.73 -10.52
N GLU A 545 -57.53 -16.80 -10.00
CA GLU A 545 -58.75 -16.41 -10.74
C GLU A 545 -58.74 -15.03 -11.43
N ASN A 546 -58.04 -14.03 -10.88
CA ASN A 546 -58.08 -12.64 -11.38
C ASN A 546 -56.71 -11.92 -11.47
N ALA A 547 -55.60 -12.56 -11.11
CA ALA A 547 -54.25 -11.98 -11.12
C ALA A 547 -53.17 -13.08 -11.18
N LEU A 548 -51.91 -12.69 -11.35
CA LEU A 548 -50.77 -13.59 -11.10
C LEU A 548 -50.91 -14.21 -9.69
N PRO A 549 -50.52 -15.48 -9.48
CA PRO A 549 -50.64 -16.12 -8.18
C PRO A 549 -49.85 -15.32 -7.14
N VAL A 550 -50.57 -14.70 -6.21
CA VAL A 550 -50.02 -14.10 -5.00
C VAL A 550 -50.20 -15.16 -3.93
N ILE A 551 -49.11 -15.78 -3.50
CA ILE A 551 -49.18 -16.87 -2.52
C ILE A 551 -49.63 -16.29 -1.19
N HIS A 552 -50.81 -16.71 -0.75
CA HIS A 552 -51.31 -16.37 0.56
C HIS A 552 -50.69 -17.27 1.62
N GLU A 553 -50.47 -16.75 2.82
CA GLU A 553 -49.89 -17.53 3.92
C GLU A 553 -50.72 -18.78 4.26
N GLU A 554 -52.04 -18.74 4.01
CA GLU A 554 -52.99 -19.80 4.29
C GLU A 554 -52.84 -21.03 3.39
N THR A 555 -52.21 -20.89 2.22
CA THR A 555 -52.00 -21.98 1.25
C THR A 555 -50.60 -22.58 1.32
N LYS A 556 -49.70 -21.99 2.11
CA LYS A 556 -48.35 -22.51 2.35
C LYS A 556 -48.40 -23.72 3.30
N VAL A 557 -47.69 -24.77 2.92
CA VAL A 557 -47.44 -25.94 3.75
C VAL A 557 -45.93 -26.11 3.87
N ASP A 558 -45.40 -25.86 5.06
CA ASP A 558 -43.96 -25.97 5.35
C ASP A 558 -43.45 -27.40 5.09
N ILE A 559 -42.27 -27.53 4.47
CA ILE A 559 -41.69 -28.84 4.12
C ILE A 559 -41.07 -29.53 5.34
N PHE A 560 -40.54 -28.75 6.29
CA PHE A 560 -39.97 -29.27 7.54
C PHE A 560 -40.73 -28.68 8.71
N MET A 561 -41.24 -29.54 9.58
CA MET A 561 -41.82 -29.12 10.85
C MET A 561 -40.69 -28.84 11.86
N GLU A 562 -40.91 -27.98 12.85
CA GLU A 562 -39.90 -27.73 13.89
C GLU A 562 -39.48 -29.02 14.64
N GLU A 563 -40.37 -30.02 14.71
CA GLU A 563 -40.10 -31.35 15.29
C GLU A 563 -39.13 -32.22 14.47
N ASP A 564 -38.98 -31.95 13.16
CA ASP A 564 -38.04 -32.65 12.28
C ASP A 564 -36.61 -32.07 12.37
N LEU A 565 -36.43 -30.96 13.10
CA LEU A 565 -35.18 -30.21 13.14
C LEU A 565 -34.49 -30.35 14.50
N HIS A 566 -33.17 -30.46 14.48
CA HIS A 566 -32.37 -30.46 15.70
C HIS A 566 -32.24 -29.03 16.22
N MET A 567 -32.71 -28.81 17.44
CA MET A 567 -32.52 -27.55 18.14
C MET A 567 -31.12 -27.50 18.73
N PHE A 568 -30.45 -26.35 18.56
CA PHE A 568 -29.26 -26.02 19.33
C PHE A 568 -29.47 -24.70 20.07
N GLU A 569 -28.89 -24.64 21.25
CA GLU A 569 -28.84 -23.44 22.07
C GLU A 569 -27.48 -23.42 22.74
N ARG A 570 -26.70 -22.37 22.49
CA ARG A 570 -25.38 -22.17 23.08
C ARG A 570 -25.23 -20.74 23.54
N GLU A 571 -24.71 -20.59 24.74
CA GLU A 571 -24.39 -19.29 25.31
C GLU A 571 -22.87 -19.16 25.38
N HIS A 572 -22.35 -18.10 24.75
CA HIS A 572 -20.93 -17.83 24.72
C HIS A 572 -20.62 -16.56 25.51
N PHE A 573 -19.52 -16.59 26.24
CA PHE A 573 -18.90 -15.45 26.94
C PHE A 573 -19.65 -14.86 28.16
N HIS A 574 -20.84 -15.35 28.53
CA HIS A 574 -21.58 -14.87 29.71
C HIS A 574 -20.74 -14.79 30.97
N ASP A 575 -20.13 -15.91 31.37
CA ASP A 575 -19.31 -15.99 32.59
C ASP A 575 -18.04 -15.12 32.48
N MET A 576 -17.55 -14.92 31.26
CA MET A 576 -16.29 -14.23 31.00
C MET A 576 -16.45 -12.71 31.08
N PHE A 577 -17.45 -12.15 30.39
CA PHE A 577 -17.61 -10.70 30.26
C PHE A 577 -18.81 -10.12 31.00
N GLY A 578 -19.63 -10.93 31.68
CA GLY A 578 -20.88 -10.46 32.30
C GLY A 578 -21.98 -10.13 31.28
N MET A 579 -21.71 -10.41 30.01
CA MET A 579 -22.60 -10.33 28.86
C MET A 579 -22.13 -11.39 27.86
N GLY A 580 -23.02 -11.85 26.99
CA GLY A 580 -22.69 -12.94 26.09
C GLY A 580 -23.56 -12.91 24.85
N ILE A 581 -23.21 -13.80 23.94
CA ILE A 581 -23.98 -14.04 22.72
C ILE A 581 -24.66 -15.38 22.91
N LYS A 582 -25.98 -15.33 23.05
CA LYS A 582 -26.86 -16.50 23.01
C LYS A 582 -27.19 -16.80 21.57
N MET A 583 -26.71 -17.94 21.10
CA MET A 583 -26.98 -18.46 19.76
C MET A 583 -27.99 -19.58 19.90
N SER A 584 -29.14 -19.44 19.27
CA SER A 584 -30.17 -20.48 19.23
C SER A 584 -30.68 -20.69 17.81
N GLY A 585 -31.10 -21.91 17.50
CA GLY A 585 -31.55 -22.21 16.16
C GLY A 585 -31.96 -23.66 15.95
N HIS A 586 -32.36 -23.94 14.72
CA HIS A 586 -32.79 -25.25 14.24
C HIS A 586 -32.00 -25.60 12.98
N PHE A 587 -31.48 -26.82 12.89
CA PHE A 587 -30.73 -27.31 11.73
C PHE A 587 -31.09 -28.76 11.40
N LEU A 588 -30.72 -29.20 10.19
CA LEU A 588 -30.88 -30.58 9.74
C LEU A 588 -29.60 -31.37 10.07
N GLU A 589 -29.69 -32.50 10.79
CA GLU A 589 -28.52 -33.34 11.07
C GLU A 589 -28.15 -34.16 9.82
N THR A 590 -26.97 -33.89 9.24
CA THR A 590 -26.46 -34.60 8.05
C THR A 590 -25.33 -35.57 8.44
N PRO A 591 -25.21 -36.76 7.79
CA PRO A 591 -24.20 -37.77 8.14
C PRO A 591 -22.74 -37.29 8.09
N ASP A 592 -22.45 -36.23 7.33
CA ASP A 592 -21.10 -35.70 7.12
C ASP A 592 -20.88 -34.31 7.77
N PHE A 593 -21.68 -33.95 8.78
CA PHE A 593 -21.60 -32.64 9.45
C PHE A 593 -20.17 -32.27 9.90
N TRP A 594 -19.42 -33.22 10.49
CA TRP A 594 -18.06 -32.97 10.96
C TRP A 594 -17.01 -32.90 9.83
N GLY A 595 -17.22 -33.62 8.72
CA GLY A 595 -16.37 -33.52 7.52
C GLY A 595 -16.51 -32.18 6.82
N THR A 596 -17.75 -31.72 6.68
CA THR A 596 -18.09 -30.37 6.17
C THR A 596 -17.62 -29.24 7.09
N TRP A 597 -17.72 -29.40 8.42
CA TRP A 597 -17.16 -28.43 9.39
C TRP A 597 -15.62 -28.33 9.28
N LYS A 598 -14.95 -29.46 9.03
CA LYS A 598 -13.51 -29.48 8.78
C LYS A 598 -13.17 -28.76 7.46
N LYS A 599 -13.89 -29.01 6.37
CA LYS A 599 -13.69 -28.32 5.07
C LYS A 599 -13.80 -26.79 5.25
N PHE A 600 -14.82 -26.31 5.97
CA PHE A 600 -15.02 -24.89 6.26
C PHE A 600 -13.81 -24.20 6.92
N TRP A 601 -13.22 -24.79 7.96
CA TRP A 601 -12.10 -24.16 8.68
C TRP A 601 -10.77 -24.24 7.91
N TYR A 602 -10.57 -25.26 7.06
CA TYR A 602 -9.24 -25.60 6.53
C TYR A 602 -9.02 -25.40 5.02
N SER A 603 -10.04 -25.38 4.15
CA SER A 603 -9.83 -25.32 2.69
C SER A 603 -10.34 -24.05 1.98
N ASN A 604 -11.20 -23.27 2.63
CA ASN A 604 -11.92 -22.19 1.96
C ASN A 604 -11.34 -20.80 2.28
N ASP A 605 -11.31 -19.91 1.29
CA ASP A 605 -10.99 -18.50 1.48
C ASP A 605 -12.09 -17.76 2.27
N PHE A 606 -11.87 -16.48 2.60
CA PHE A 606 -12.84 -15.70 3.37
C PHE A 606 -14.22 -15.56 2.69
N ARG A 607 -14.28 -15.37 1.36
CA ARG A 607 -15.56 -15.23 0.63
C ARG A 607 -16.24 -16.58 0.48
N GLN A 608 -15.51 -17.62 0.11
CA GLN A 608 -16.02 -18.99 0.07
C GLN A 608 -16.57 -19.41 1.43
N LYS A 609 -15.92 -19.04 2.54
CA LYS A 609 -16.46 -19.25 3.90
C LYS A 609 -17.78 -18.51 4.11
N LEU A 610 -17.88 -17.24 3.71
CA LEU A 610 -19.12 -16.47 3.83
C LEU A 610 -20.28 -17.18 3.10
N TYR A 611 -20.08 -17.57 1.84
CA TYR A 611 -21.09 -18.29 1.05
C TYR A 611 -21.41 -19.68 1.55
N TYR A 612 -20.41 -20.38 2.08
CA TYR A 612 -20.61 -21.68 2.67
C TYR A 612 -21.60 -21.60 3.84
N VAL A 613 -21.61 -20.50 4.62
CA VAL A 613 -22.58 -20.25 5.70
C VAL A 613 -23.99 -19.96 5.19
N THR A 614 -24.11 -19.20 4.10
CA THR A 614 -25.41 -18.69 3.64
C THR A 614 -26.10 -19.60 2.64
N GLU A 615 -25.36 -20.30 1.78
CA GLU A 615 -25.92 -21.01 0.61
C GLU A 615 -25.81 -22.55 0.67
N ASN A 616 -24.99 -23.12 1.55
CA ASN A 616 -24.75 -24.57 1.54
C ASN A 616 -25.98 -25.35 2.06
N PRO A 617 -26.67 -26.14 1.22
CA PRO A 617 -27.92 -26.81 1.58
C PRO A 617 -27.76 -27.90 2.66
N MET A 618 -26.53 -28.41 2.87
CA MET A 618 -26.21 -29.45 3.86
C MET A 618 -25.86 -28.89 5.25
N TRP A 619 -25.51 -27.60 5.33
CA TRP A 619 -25.13 -26.91 6.57
C TRP A 619 -26.11 -25.78 6.94
N HIS A 620 -27.07 -25.50 6.08
CA HIS A 620 -28.02 -24.40 6.20
C HIS A 620 -28.88 -24.48 7.47
N PRO A 621 -28.66 -23.63 8.50
CA PRO A 621 -29.59 -23.55 9.60
C PRO A 621 -30.96 -23.10 9.05
N ARG A 622 -32.05 -23.78 9.46
CA ARG A 622 -33.41 -23.36 9.09
C ARG A 622 -33.83 -22.11 9.86
N LYS A 623 -33.30 -21.99 11.08
CA LYS A 623 -33.50 -20.82 11.93
C LYS A 623 -32.25 -20.60 12.75
N MET A 624 -31.80 -19.35 12.86
CA MET A 624 -30.67 -18.98 13.68
C MET A 624 -30.87 -17.57 14.21
N SER A 625 -30.87 -17.42 15.52
CA SER A 625 -30.92 -16.14 16.22
C SER A 625 -29.64 -15.98 17.03
N MET A 626 -29.00 -14.83 16.89
CA MET A 626 -27.94 -14.39 17.80
C MET A 626 -28.47 -13.23 18.63
N MET A 627 -28.58 -13.46 19.94
CA MET A 627 -29.01 -12.49 20.91
C MET A 627 -27.85 -12.09 21.79
N MET A 628 -27.56 -10.80 21.86
CA MET A 628 -26.72 -10.27 22.92
C MET A 628 -27.53 -10.29 24.21
N SER A 629 -27.13 -11.09 25.19
CA SER A 629 -27.87 -11.28 26.43
C SER A 629 -26.99 -11.00 27.65
N PRO A 630 -27.56 -10.41 28.72
CA PRO A 630 -26.83 -10.24 29.97
C PRO A 630 -26.55 -11.60 30.60
N ALA A 631 -25.44 -11.72 31.32
CA ALA A 631 -25.16 -12.94 32.08
C ALA A 631 -26.16 -13.11 33.23
N ASN A 632 -26.37 -14.35 33.68
CA ASN A 632 -27.27 -14.63 34.81
C ASN A 632 -26.78 -14.00 36.13
N ARG A 633 -25.47 -13.71 36.25
CA ARG A 633 -24.78 -13.11 37.40
C ARG A 633 -23.62 -12.25 36.93
N ASP A 634 -23.18 -11.30 37.76
CA ASP A 634 -22.06 -10.40 37.48
C ASP A 634 -22.23 -9.64 36.14
N ILE A 635 -23.43 -9.10 35.92
CA ILE A 635 -23.80 -8.41 34.68
C ILE A 635 -22.89 -7.22 34.43
N THR A 636 -22.49 -6.99 33.18
CA THR A 636 -21.74 -5.80 32.74
C THR A 636 -22.64 -4.87 31.94
N ASN A 637 -22.67 -3.59 32.33
CA ASN A 637 -23.50 -2.54 31.74
C ASN A 637 -22.68 -1.48 30.99
N GLU A 638 -21.39 -1.34 31.31
CA GLU A 638 -20.48 -0.36 30.69
C GLU A 638 -19.15 -1.05 30.39
N ILE A 639 -18.64 -0.80 29.18
CA ILE A 639 -17.29 -1.21 28.75
C ILE A 639 -16.49 0.07 28.53
N GLU A 640 -15.39 0.23 29.25
CA GLU A 640 -14.45 1.34 29.11
C GLU A 640 -13.11 0.79 28.62
N LEU A 641 -12.62 1.29 27.48
CA LEU A 641 -11.31 1.01 26.93
C LEU A 641 -10.46 2.28 27.00
N ASN A 642 -9.34 2.21 27.72
CA ASN A 642 -8.34 3.25 27.80
C ASN A 642 -7.07 2.76 27.13
N MET A 643 -6.55 3.52 26.16
CA MET A 643 -5.26 3.27 25.52
C MET A 643 -4.36 4.48 25.75
N GLY A 644 -3.21 4.29 26.38
CA GLY A 644 -2.18 5.29 26.54
C GLY A 644 -0.95 4.95 25.71
N TRP A 645 -0.25 5.96 25.19
CA TRP A 645 1.06 5.73 24.58
C TRP A 645 2.07 6.77 25.06
N SER A 646 3.32 6.34 25.24
CA SER A 646 4.39 7.27 25.61
C SER A 646 5.70 6.90 24.95
N TRP A 647 6.42 7.92 24.54
CA TRP A 647 7.76 7.83 23.98
C TRP A 647 8.70 8.52 24.96
N LEU A 648 9.48 7.72 25.68
CA LEU A 648 10.44 8.19 26.66
C LEU A 648 11.83 8.19 26.01
N MET A 649 12.42 9.37 25.96
CA MET A 649 13.77 9.62 25.47
C MET A 649 14.68 10.00 26.64
N PRO A 650 16.01 9.81 26.53
CA PRO A 650 16.97 10.22 27.56
C PRO A 650 16.73 11.66 28.06
N GLU A 651 16.37 12.56 27.15
CA GLU A 651 16.14 13.99 27.42
C GLU A 651 14.83 14.24 28.17
N THR A 652 13.75 13.50 27.86
CA THR A 652 12.43 13.66 28.52
C THR A 652 12.36 12.99 29.89
N ARG A 653 13.27 12.05 30.13
CA ARG A 653 13.24 11.10 31.24
C ARG A 653 14.27 11.45 32.32
N GLY A 654 15.31 12.21 31.93
CA GLY A 654 16.52 12.39 32.72
C GLY A 654 17.23 11.05 32.95
N ASN A 655 18.06 10.98 33.99
CA ASN A 655 18.81 9.77 34.35
C ASN A 655 17.96 8.68 35.06
N LYS A 656 16.64 8.68 34.92
CA LYS A 656 15.76 7.67 35.58
C LYS A 656 15.61 6.43 34.70
N ILE A 657 15.52 5.23 35.28
CA ILE A 657 15.32 3.90 34.63
C ILE A 657 13.83 3.58 34.44
N TYR A 658 13.43 2.96 33.32
CA TYR A 658 12.01 2.86 32.95
C TYR A 658 11.50 1.68 33.72
N THR A 659 10.84 1.99 34.82
CA THR A 659 10.13 1.01 35.60
C THR A 659 8.72 0.95 35.04
N SER A 660 8.38 -0.21 34.48
CA SER A 660 7.00 -0.59 34.22
C SER A 660 6.13 -0.22 35.42
N LYS A 661 4.95 0.36 35.18
CA LYS A 661 4.01 0.69 36.26
C LYS A 661 3.50 -0.57 36.97
N HIS A 662 3.58 -1.71 36.30
CA HIS A 662 2.96 -2.96 36.70
C HIS A 662 3.95 -4.12 36.93
N SER A 663 5.18 -4.00 36.42
CA SER A 663 6.21 -5.05 36.39
C SER A 663 7.57 -4.58 36.97
N ALA A 664 7.56 -3.66 37.94
CA ALA A 664 8.78 -3.04 38.51
C ALA A 664 9.80 -4.01 39.16
N GLN A 665 9.59 -5.34 39.11
CA GLN A 665 10.41 -6.35 39.78
C GLN A 665 10.82 -7.54 38.88
N ILE A 666 10.58 -7.48 37.56
CA ILE A 666 10.94 -8.55 36.63
C ILE A 666 12.03 -8.01 35.71
N GLY A 667 13.25 -8.09 36.20
CA GLY A 667 14.45 -7.88 35.41
C GLY A 667 15.45 -8.96 35.76
N ASP A 668 16.08 -9.55 34.75
CA ASP A 668 17.29 -10.34 34.96
C ASP A 668 18.43 -9.36 35.21
N GLU A 669 18.99 -9.33 36.44
CA GLU A 669 20.12 -8.44 36.79
C GLU A 669 21.32 -8.63 35.85
N SER A 670 21.46 -9.82 35.25
CA SER A 670 22.54 -10.16 34.30
C SER A 670 22.42 -9.47 32.94
N PHE A 671 21.25 -8.93 32.59
CA PHE A 671 20.99 -8.17 31.36
C PHE A 671 20.44 -6.76 31.65
N SER A 672 20.82 -6.18 32.79
CA SER A 672 20.56 -4.76 33.07
C SER A 672 21.25 -3.86 32.02
N ILE A 673 20.51 -2.91 31.45
CA ILE A 673 21.09 -1.96 30.50
C ILE A 673 22.04 -1.06 31.31
N ARG A 674 23.36 -1.32 31.28
CA ARG A 674 24.36 -0.43 31.92
C ARG A 674 24.24 1.04 31.48
N ASP A 675 23.65 1.28 30.30
CA ASP A 675 23.38 2.60 29.68
C ASP A 675 21.88 2.96 29.60
N GLU A 676 21.04 2.48 30.53
CA GLU A 676 19.58 2.73 30.55
C GLU A 676 19.23 4.24 30.64
N ALA A 677 20.16 5.06 31.12
CA ALA A 677 20.05 6.51 31.13
C ALA A 677 20.12 7.14 29.72
N ARG A 678 20.47 6.36 28.68
CA ARG A 678 20.59 6.78 27.27
C ARG A 678 19.72 5.95 26.31
N SER A 679 18.75 5.19 26.82
CA SER A 679 17.86 4.34 26.01
C SER A 679 16.56 5.06 25.58
N TYR A 680 16.00 4.60 24.45
CA TYR A 680 14.68 5.00 23.97
C TYR A 680 13.66 3.94 24.35
N THR A 681 12.60 4.35 25.04
CA THR A 681 11.52 3.45 25.46
C THR A 681 10.20 3.90 24.85
N SER A 682 9.51 2.96 24.23
CA SER A 682 8.16 3.11 23.70
C SER A 682 7.22 2.30 24.56
N VAL A 683 6.17 2.91 25.10
CA VAL A 683 5.21 2.25 25.99
C VAL A 683 3.82 2.40 25.40
N ILE A 684 3.09 1.30 25.36
CA ILE A 684 1.67 1.25 25.05
C ILE A 684 0.98 0.64 26.27
N ASP A 685 0.09 1.42 26.88
CA ASP A 685 -0.77 1.01 27.98
C ASP A 685 -2.17 0.72 27.40
N LEU A 686 -2.74 -0.43 27.71
CA LEU A 686 -4.14 -0.76 27.39
C LEU A 686 -4.84 -1.19 28.68
N GLU A 687 -6.01 -0.63 28.91
CA GLU A 687 -6.84 -0.94 30.08
C GLU A 687 -8.28 -1.08 29.61
N MET A 688 -8.82 -2.29 29.76
CA MET A 688 -10.23 -2.59 29.50
C MET A 688 -10.93 -2.84 30.83
N ILE A 689 -11.97 -2.06 31.11
CA ILE A 689 -12.76 -2.14 32.33
C ILE A 689 -14.19 -2.49 31.94
N LEU A 690 -14.71 -3.57 32.53
CA LEU A 690 -16.09 -4.01 32.40
C LEU A 690 -16.78 -3.69 33.73
N ARG A 691 -17.67 -2.69 33.74
CA ARG A 691 -18.40 -2.26 34.95
C ARG A 691 -19.83 -2.76 34.94
N GLY A 692 -20.32 -3.12 36.11
CA GLY A 692 -21.71 -3.53 36.34
C GLY A 692 -21.89 -4.00 37.78
N GLN A 693 -22.34 -5.24 38.01
CA GLN A 693 -22.47 -5.80 39.36
C GLN A 693 -21.10 -6.12 40.00
N LYS A 694 -20.16 -6.58 39.19
CA LYS A 694 -18.76 -6.85 39.55
C LYS A 694 -17.88 -6.11 38.56
N GLU A 695 -16.91 -5.35 39.05
CA GLU A 695 -15.92 -4.71 38.18
C GLU A 695 -14.88 -5.76 37.76
N ARG A 696 -14.74 -5.96 36.45
CA ARG A 696 -13.67 -6.79 35.88
C ARG A 696 -12.72 -5.89 35.09
N LYS A 697 -11.43 -6.18 35.18
CA LYS A 697 -10.39 -5.33 34.61
C LYS A 697 -9.33 -6.18 33.92
N ILE A 698 -8.95 -5.76 32.72
CA ILE A 698 -7.78 -6.22 31.99
C ILE A 698 -6.84 -5.03 31.85
N VAL A 699 -5.60 -5.19 32.31
CA VAL A 699 -4.53 -4.21 32.13
C VAL A 699 -3.44 -4.89 31.35
N SER A 700 -2.94 -4.27 30.30
CA SER A 700 -1.71 -4.69 29.66
C SER A 700 -0.81 -3.50 29.37
N GLU A 701 0.49 -3.70 29.55
CA GLU A 701 1.51 -2.72 29.22
C GLU A 701 2.55 -3.42 28.33
N MET A 702 2.83 -2.82 27.18
CA MET A 702 3.90 -3.26 26.29
C MET A 702 4.95 -2.16 26.25
N ALA A 703 6.17 -2.47 26.66
CA ALA A 703 7.29 -1.54 26.65
C ALA A 703 8.45 -2.09 25.84
N TYR A 704 8.78 -1.40 24.75
CA TYR A 704 9.93 -1.69 23.90
C TYR A 704 11.04 -0.68 24.18
N THR A 705 12.17 -1.16 24.68
CA THR A 705 13.34 -0.33 25.00
C THR A 705 14.50 -0.72 24.10
N ARG A 706 15.19 0.28 23.55
CA ARG A 706 16.41 0.08 22.76
C ARG A 706 17.50 1.06 23.15
N THR A 707 18.75 0.64 23.07
CA THR A 707 19.89 1.55 23.22
C THR A 707 20.04 2.45 21.98
N ARG A 708 20.75 3.58 22.14
CA ARG A 708 20.98 4.54 21.03
C ARG A 708 21.75 3.91 19.87
N ASP A 709 22.69 3.02 20.16
CA ASP A 709 23.50 2.27 19.20
C ASP A 709 22.78 1.06 18.57
N LEU A 710 21.51 0.81 18.95
CA LEU A 710 20.70 -0.34 18.52
C LEU A 710 21.30 -1.72 18.85
N MET A 711 22.26 -1.80 19.77
CA MET A 711 22.89 -3.08 20.11
C MET A 711 22.07 -3.90 21.10
N THR A 712 21.25 -3.26 21.92
CA THR A 712 20.47 -3.95 22.95
C THR A 712 19.01 -3.57 22.81
N HIS A 713 18.17 -4.59 22.71
CA HIS A 713 16.73 -4.47 22.61
C HIS A 713 16.06 -5.24 23.75
N HIS A 714 15.07 -4.63 24.39
CA HIS A 714 14.24 -5.25 25.41
C HIS A 714 12.78 -5.07 25.04
N LEU A 715 12.01 -6.15 25.18
CA LEU A 715 10.57 -6.16 25.04
C LEU A 715 9.95 -6.67 26.32
N ASN A 716 9.28 -5.78 27.04
CA ASN A 716 8.50 -6.12 28.22
C ASN A 716 7.03 -6.15 27.84
N PHE A 717 6.33 -7.21 28.21
CA PHE A 717 4.88 -7.29 28.10
C PHE A 717 4.32 -7.74 29.43
N PHE A 718 3.38 -6.96 29.94
CA PHE A 718 2.64 -7.23 31.16
C PHE A 718 1.17 -7.35 30.82
N TYR A 719 0.49 -8.29 31.47
CA TYR A 719 -0.94 -8.49 31.40
C TYR A 719 -1.44 -8.89 32.78
N ASP A 720 -2.48 -8.22 33.28
CA ASP A 720 -3.15 -8.52 34.54
C ASP A 720 -4.65 -8.50 34.32
N ARG A 721 -5.28 -9.64 34.56
CA ARG A 721 -6.71 -9.83 34.45
C ARG A 721 -7.27 -10.22 35.80
N THR A 722 -8.26 -9.46 36.28
CA THR A 722 -9.03 -9.85 37.48
C THR A 722 -9.79 -11.17 37.24
N PRO A 723 -10.21 -11.90 38.28
CA PRO A 723 -11.06 -13.07 38.13
C PRO A 723 -12.35 -12.79 37.34
N PHE A 724 -12.52 -13.46 36.20
CA PHE A 724 -13.71 -13.30 35.37
C PHE A 724 -14.76 -14.34 35.72
N THR A 725 -14.33 -15.58 36.00
CA THR A 725 -15.21 -16.72 36.30
C THR A 725 -15.27 -17.02 37.81
N MET A 726 -16.30 -17.75 38.25
CA MET A 726 -16.52 -18.10 39.67
C MET A 726 -15.43 -19.03 40.25
N GLY A 727 -14.71 -19.78 39.41
CA GLY A 727 -13.63 -20.67 39.83
C GLY A 727 -12.30 -19.95 40.05
N GLU A 728 -12.20 -18.68 39.65
CA GLU A 728 -11.00 -17.87 39.79
C GLU A 728 -11.09 -17.04 41.07
N THR A 729 -10.13 -17.19 41.98
CA THR A 729 -10.03 -16.38 43.21
C THR A 729 -8.99 -15.28 43.10
N ASP A 730 -7.94 -15.51 42.31
CA ASP A 730 -6.78 -14.65 42.18
C ASP A 730 -6.67 -14.09 40.76
N ASN A 731 -6.06 -12.91 40.62
CA ASN A 731 -5.79 -12.33 39.30
C ASN A 731 -4.88 -13.24 38.48
N MET A 732 -5.16 -13.33 37.18
CA MET A 732 -4.27 -13.97 36.20
C MET A 732 -3.31 -12.93 35.66
N LYS A 733 -2.02 -13.11 35.95
CA LYS A 733 -0.95 -12.26 35.46
C LYS A 733 -0.11 -13.00 34.43
N ILE A 734 0.33 -12.31 33.39
CA ILE A 734 1.30 -12.78 32.42
C ILE A 734 2.37 -11.70 32.31
N CYS A 735 3.62 -12.10 32.49
CA CYS A 735 4.76 -11.23 32.52
C CYS A 735 5.84 -11.81 31.61
N PHE A 736 6.08 -11.12 30.52
CA PHE A 736 7.07 -11.49 29.53
C PHE A 736 8.19 -10.45 29.50
N HIS A 737 9.42 -10.94 29.54
CA HIS A 737 10.63 -10.17 29.35
C HIS A 737 11.46 -10.84 28.25
N GLY A 738 11.54 -10.21 27.09
CA GLY A 738 12.43 -10.58 26.01
C GLY A 738 13.60 -9.61 25.92
N SER A 739 14.81 -10.12 25.70
CA SER A 739 15.99 -9.31 25.42
C SER A 739 16.78 -9.91 24.27
N MET A 740 17.34 -9.04 23.44
CA MET A 740 18.24 -9.39 22.35
C MET A 740 19.46 -8.48 22.40
N LYS A 741 20.64 -9.08 22.37
CA LYS A 741 21.92 -8.38 22.43
C LYS A 741 22.76 -8.70 21.20
N PHE A 742 23.02 -7.66 20.41
CA PHE A 742 23.91 -7.69 19.26
C PHE A 742 25.35 -7.46 19.71
N PRO A 743 26.32 -8.11 19.04
CA PRO A 743 27.72 -7.83 19.27
C PRO A 743 28.05 -6.42 18.78
N PRO A 744 28.98 -5.69 19.45
CA PRO A 744 29.40 -4.38 18.99
C PRO A 744 29.96 -4.49 17.55
N VAL A 745 29.57 -3.54 16.69
CA VAL A 745 30.03 -3.50 15.29
C VAL A 745 31.49 -3.05 15.27
N GLU A 746 32.38 -3.96 14.89
CA GLU A 746 33.79 -3.67 14.63
C GLU A 746 33.96 -3.03 13.25
N TYR A 747 33.66 -1.73 13.13
CA TYR A 747 33.71 -0.98 11.87
C TYR A 747 35.05 -1.11 11.12
N ASP A 748 36.17 -1.30 11.82
CA ASP A 748 37.48 -1.50 11.20
C ASP A 748 37.54 -2.78 10.35
N LYS A 749 37.00 -3.92 10.85
CA LYS A 749 36.94 -5.18 10.09
C LYS A 749 36.10 -5.05 8.82
N PHE A 750 34.99 -4.32 8.92
CA PHE A 750 34.17 -3.99 7.74
C PHE A 750 34.97 -3.21 6.71
N THR A 751 35.73 -2.18 7.09
CA THR A 751 36.60 -1.46 6.14
C THR A 751 37.68 -2.32 5.50
N GLU A 752 38.13 -3.38 6.16
CA GLU A 752 39.13 -4.35 5.68
C GLU A 752 38.53 -5.55 4.95
N THR A 753 37.21 -5.57 4.72
CA THR A 753 36.51 -6.67 4.02
C THR A 753 36.46 -8.00 4.75
N ASP A 754 36.70 -7.97 6.06
CA ASP A 754 36.52 -9.14 6.92
C ASP A 754 35.17 -9.05 7.64
N ILE A 755 34.40 -10.14 7.53
CA ILE A 755 33.16 -10.33 8.28
C ILE A 755 33.50 -11.14 9.53
N PRO A 756 33.07 -10.72 10.73
CA PRO A 756 33.20 -11.55 11.91
C PRO A 756 32.35 -12.81 11.76
N ILE A 757 32.99 -13.93 11.40
CA ILE A 757 32.35 -15.24 11.18
C ILE A 757 31.75 -15.78 12.49
N ASP A 758 32.36 -15.45 13.63
CA ASP A 758 31.98 -15.90 14.98
C ASP A 758 31.00 -14.94 15.69
N GLY A 759 30.39 -14.00 14.97
CA GLY A 759 29.38 -13.12 15.56
C GLY A 759 28.16 -13.91 16.03
N THR A 760 27.80 -13.77 17.30
CA THR A 760 26.59 -14.40 17.88
C THR A 760 25.65 -13.33 18.41
N VAL A 761 24.34 -13.54 18.21
CA VAL A 761 23.29 -12.70 18.81
C VAL A 761 22.62 -13.50 19.91
N GLY A 762 22.81 -13.04 21.15
CA GLY A 762 22.20 -13.65 22.32
C GLY A 762 20.77 -13.17 22.51
N THR A 763 19.86 -14.10 22.76
CA THR A 763 18.45 -13.84 23.08
C THR A 763 18.08 -14.50 24.39
N ASN A 764 17.28 -13.82 25.19
CA ASN A 764 16.77 -14.36 26.44
C ASN A 764 15.31 -13.97 26.58
N PHE A 765 14.46 -14.95 26.81
CA PHE A 765 13.03 -14.76 27.00
C PHE A 765 12.62 -15.40 28.31
N LEU A 766 11.90 -14.64 29.12
CA LEU A 766 11.35 -15.09 30.38
C LEU A 766 9.85 -14.80 30.37
N LEU A 767 9.04 -15.84 30.48
CA LEU A 767 7.59 -15.78 30.57
C LEU A 767 7.17 -16.37 31.90
N ASN A 768 6.65 -15.52 32.79
CA ASN A 768 6.02 -15.93 34.03
C ASN A 768 4.51 -15.72 33.94
N PHE A 769 3.71 -16.67 34.38
CA PHE A 769 2.26 -16.53 34.39
C PHE A 769 1.61 -17.25 35.56
N GLY A 770 0.45 -16.77 36.00
CA GLY A 770 -0.29 -17.29 37.16
C GLY A 770 -0.72 -16.18 38.11
N LYS A 771 -0.76 -16.46 39.42
CA LYS A 771 -1.19 -15.48 40.45
C LYS A 771 -0.20 -14.33 40.63
N ASP A 772 1.08 -14.63 40.48
CA ASP A 772 2.16 -13.68 40.52
C ASP A 772 3.07 -13.86 39.30
N CYS A 773 4.00 -12.93 39.13
CA CYS A 773 4.98 -13.01 38.06
C CYS A 773 6.35 -13.51 38.53
N LYS A 774 6.39 -14.34 39.58
CA LYS A 774 7.64 -14.82 40.19
C LYS A 774 7.70 -16.33 40.40
N THR A 775 6.63 -16.96 40.89
CA THR A 775 6.70 -18.30 41.51
C THR A 775 5.76 -19.34 40.92
N ASP A 776 4.72 -18.94 40.19
CA ASP A 776 3.64 -19.86 39.80
C ASP A 776 4.04 -20.75 38.61
N HIS A 777 4.06 -20.20 37.39
CA HIS A 777 4.55 -20.89 36.20
C HIS A 777 5.63 -20.06 35.52
N LYS A 778 6.71 -20.73 35.13
CA LYS A 778 7.87 -20.08 34.51
C LYS A 778 8.31 -20.85 33.29
N ILE A 779 8.49 -20.13 32.18
CA ILE A 779 9.12 -20.61 30.97
C ILE A 779 10.26 -19.65 30.66
N SER A 780 11.48 -20.17 30.57
CA SER A 780 12.65 -19.40 30.15
C SER A 780 13.25 -20.01 28.90
N MET A 781 13.60 -19.17 27.92
CA MET A 781 14.28 -19.56 26.70
C MET A 781 15.57 -18.75 26.57
N LYS A 782 16.70 -19.43 26.51
CA LYS A 782 17.99 -18.83 26.14
C LYS A 782 18.31 -19.29 24.73
N GLY A 783 18.34 -18.34 23.80
CA GLY A 783 18.60 -18.62 22.39
C GLY A 783 19.86 -17.91 21.90
N ILE A 784 20.57 -18.53 20.97
CA ILE A 784 21.73 -17.97 20.30
C ILE A 784 21.50 -18.08 18.80
N PHE A 785 21.65 -16.96 18.10
CA PHE A 785 21.77 -16.94 16.65
C PHE A 785 23.24 -16.91 16.26
N GLU A 786 23.62 -17.72 15.27
CA GLU A 786 24.96 -17.79 14.70
C GLU A 786 24.92 -18.17 13.21
N HIS A 787 26.07 -18.10 12.52
CA HIS A 787 26.19 -18.61 11.15
C HIS A 787 26.12 -20.15 11.12
N THR A 788 25.42 -20.70 10.13
CA THR A 788 25.50 -22.15 9.84
C THR A 788 26.88 -22.51 9.30
N GLU A 789 27.29 -23.77 9.43
CA GLU A 789 28.55 -24.26 8.84
C GLU A 789 28.59 -24.05 7.32
N GLU A 790 27.43 -24.12 6.65
CA GLU A 790 27.32 -23.82 5.23
C GLU A 790 27.60 -22.33 4.93
N GLN A 791 27.07 -21.40 5.74
CA GLN A 791 27.35 -19.97 5.62
C GLN A 791 28.83 -19.67 5.86
N LYS A 792 29.44 -20.26 6.90
CA LYS A 792 30.88 -20.11 7.18
C LYS A 792 31.71 -20.57 5.99
N HIS A 793 31.41 -21.75 5.45
CA HIS A 793 32.08 -22.28 4.26
C HIS A 793 31.90 -21.37 3.03
N MET A 794 30.70 -20.81 2.80
CA MET A 794 30.47 -19.84 1.72
C MET A 794 31.27 -18.55 1.93
N ILE A 795 31.37 -18.04 3.15
CA ILE A 795 32.17 -16.85 3.43
C ILE A 795 33.66 -17.15 3.20
N GLU A 796 34.18 -18.30 3.65
CA GLU A 796 35.59 -18.68 3.47
C GLU A 796 35.97 -18.95 2.01
N THR A 797 35.09 -19.59 1.24
CA THR A 797 35.35 -19.95 -0.18
C THR A 797 35.04 -18.85 -1.18
N ARG A 798 34.64 -17.66 -0.72
CA ARG A 798 34.22 -16.51 -1.58
C ARG A 798 35.26 -16.11 -2.62
N GLU A 799 36.55 -16.37 -2.36
CA GLU A 799 37.69 -16.01 -3.21
C GLU A 799 38.14 -17.12 -4.17
N MET A 800 37.79 -18.38 -3.91
CA MET A 800 38.27 -19.55 -4.67
C MET A 800 37.67 -19.60 -6.09
N GLU A 801 38.20 -20.42 -7.02
CA GLU A 801 37.59 -20.62 -8.35
C GLU A 801 36.27 -21.41 -8.30
N GLU A 802 35.34 -21.24 -9.27
CA GLU A 802 34.06 -21.98 -9.20
C GLU A 802 34.34 -23.42 -9.62
N PRO A 803 33.88 -24.44 -8.87
CA PRO A 803 34.03 -25.82 -9.31
C PRO A 803 33.26 -26.03 -10.62
N ILE A 804 33.94 -26.60 -11.62
CA ILE A 804 33.33 -26.93 -12.91
C ILE A 804 32.38 -28.12 -12.72
N GLY A 805 31.06 -27.92 -12.83
CA GLY A 805 30.07 -28.99 -12.71
C GLY A 805 28.72 -28.55 -12.12
N ARG A 806 27.91 -29.53 -11.68
CA ARG A 806 26.57 -29.36 -11.06
C ARG A 806 26.64 -29.04 -9.55
N PHE A 807 27.75 -28.51 -9.05
CA PHE A 807 27.92 -28.19 -7.63
C PHE A 807 27.19 -26.89 -7.26
N MET A 808 26.79 -26.74 -6.00
CA MET A 808 26.12 -25.54 -5.50
C MET A 808 27.05 -24.32 -5.67
N LYS A 809 26.58 -23.31 -6.40
CA LYS A 809 27.30 -22.05 -6.57
C LYS A 809 27.28 -21.28 -5.27
N ASN A 810 28.34 -20.53 -4.97
CA ASN A 810 28.35 -19.65 -3.81
C ASN A 810 27.61 -18.33 -4.16
N PRO A 811 26.49 -17.98 -3.50
CA PRO A 811 25.68 -16.81 -3.86
C PRO A 811 26.34 -15.49 -3.46
N LEU A 812 27.25 -15.52 -2.47
CA LEU A 812 27.96 -14.34 -1.99
C LEU A 812 29.10 -13.94 -2.93
N ARG A 813 29.58 -14.88 -3.75
CA ARG A 813 30.74 -14.67 -4.60
C ARG A 813 30.54 -13.64 -5.72
N PRO A 814 29.44 -13.63 -6.50
CA PRO A 814 29.19 -12.58 -7.48
C PRO A 814 29.23 -11.18 -6.84
N LEU A 815 28.55 -11.02 -5.70
CA LEU A 815 28.52 -9.76 -4.93
C LEU A 815 29.92 -9.37 -4.45
N TRP A 816 30.67 -10.32 -3.86
CA TRP A 816 32.04 -10.10 -3.41
C TRP A 816 32.99 -9.71 -4.55
N ARG A 817 32.93 -10.41 -5.69
CA ARG A 817 33.77 -10.14 -6.86
C ARG A 817 33.51 -8.74 -7.40
N GLU A 818 32.25 -8.35 -7.52
CA GLU A 818 31.87 -7.01 -7.96
C GLU A 818 32.29 -5.95 -6.94
N CYS A 819 32.07 -6.21 -5.64
CA CYS A 819 32.57 -5.37 -4.55
C CYS A 819 34.07 -5.09 -4.70
N MET A 820 34.89 -6.14 -4.87
CA MET A 820 36.34 -6.02 -5.02
C MET A 820 36.77 -5.37 -6.34
N ARG A 821 36.06 -5.64 -7.43
CA ARG A 821 36.31 -5.00 -8.74
C ARG A 821 36.17 -3.49 -8.63
N HIS A 822 35.11 -3.01 -7.98
CA HIS A 822 34.87 -1.59 -7.77
C HIS A 822 35.86 -0.97 -6.76
N ARG A 823 36.24 -1.68 -5.69
CA ARG A 823 37.29 -1.22 -4.75
C ARG A 823 38.64 -1.00 -5.42
N ARG A 824 39.01 -1.82 -6.40
CA ARG A 824 40.24 -1.61 -7.22
C ARG A 824 40.19 -0.33 -8.06
N ASN A 825 38.99 0.15 -8.40
CA ASN A 825 38.77 1.38 -9.16
C ASN A 825 38.48 2.59 -8.25
N GLU A 826 39.05 2.62 -7.03
CA GLU A 826 38.93 3.70 -6.05
C GLU A 826 37.50 3.93 -5.48
N ILE A 827 36.57 2.99 -5.69
CA ILE A 827 35.21 3.04 -5.12
C ILE A 827 35.21 2.19 -3.85
N GLY A 828 35.51 2.84 -2.71
CA GLY A 828 35.79 2.19 -1.43
C GLY A 828 34.64 1.35 -0.87
N TRP A 829 33.39 1.83 -0.96
CA TRP A 829 32.22 1.17 -0.38
C TRP A 829 31.02 1.23 -1.34
N ASN A 830 30.98 0.31 -2.30
CA ASN A 830 29.93 0.25 -3.33
C ASN A 830 28.70 -0.57 -2.88
N ILE A 831 27.61 -0.47 -3.65
CA ILE A 831 26.35 -1.21 -3.40
C ILE A 831 26.56 -2.72 -3.28
N HIS A 832 27.43 -3.31 -4.10
CA HIS A 832 27.68 -4.76 -4.05
C HIS A 832 28.44 -5.15 -2.77
N CYS A 833 29.26 -4.27 -2.21
CA CYS A 833 29.83 -4.47 -0.88
C CYS A 833 28.73 -4.41 0.17
N ASP A 834 27.86 -3.40 0.14
CA ASP A 834 26.76 -3.24 1.10
C ASP A 834 25.80 -4.44 1.07
N GLU A 835 25.37 -4.87 -0.11
CA GLU A 835 24.56 -6.08 -0.33
C GLU A 835 25.28 -7.35 0.14
N TYR A 836 26.58 -7.47 -0.16
CA TYR A 836 27.39 -8.58 0.33
C TYR A 836 27.40 -8.64 1.86
N TYR A 837 27.70 -7.53 2.55
CA TYR A 837 27.70 -7.50 4.02
C TYR A 837 26.31 -7.72 4.59
N PHE A 838 25.29 -7.14 3.98
CA PHE A 838 23.91 -7.33 4.40
C PHE A 838 23.51 -8.81 4.34
N MET A 839 23.80 -9.50 3.23
CA MET A 839 23.53 -10.93 3.07
C MET A 839 24.41 -11.82 3.96
N ALA A 840 25.71 -11.52 4.03
CA ALA A 840 26.68 -12.33 4.75
C ALA A 840 26.67 -12.11 6.27
N SER A 841 25.98 -11.07 6.77
CA SER A 841 25.84 -10.81 8.22
C SER A 841 24.63 -11.51 8.86
N GLN A 842 23.81 -12.20 8.05
CA GLN A 842 22.59 -12.88 8.47
C GLN A 842 22.91 -14.18 9.20
N LEU A 843 22.32 -14.39 10.38
CA LEU A 843 22.58 -15.55 11.23
C LEU A 843 21.49 -16.61 11.07
N ASN A 844 21.71 -17.63 10.23
CA ASN A 844 20.66 -18.60 9.86
C ASN A 844 20.54 -19.81 10.82
N ARG A 845 21.43 -19.96 11.80
CA ARG A 845 21.34 -21.01 12.82
C ARG A 845 20.79 -20.42 14.10
N PHE A 846 19.64 -20.90 14.54
CA PHE A 846 19.08 -20.59 15.85
C PHE A 846 19.13 -21.82 16.75
N SER A 847 19.80 -21.70 17.89
CA SER A 847 19.89 -22.72 18.93
C SER A 847 19.23 -22.18 20.20
N ALA A 848 18.26 -22.90 20.76
CA ALA A 848 17.53 -22.45 21.94
C ALA A 848 17.34 -23.55 22.99
N ASP A 849 17.68 -23.20 24.23
CA ASP A 849 17.39 -23.99 25.42
C ASP A 849 16.15 -23.42 26.11
N ILE A 850 15.09 -24.22 26.15
CA ILE A 850 13.80 -23.86 26.74
C ILE A 850 13.63 -24.69 28.01
N GLU A 851 13.52 -24.01 29.15
CA GLU A 851 13.27 -24.60 30.46
C GLU A 851 11.88 -24.19 30.92
N TYR A 852 11.09 -25.15 31.40
CA TYR A 852 9.75 -24.90 31.94
C TYR A 852 9.59 -25.54 33.31
N GLU A 853 9.08 -24.76 34.26
CA GLU A 853 8.91 -25.16 35.65
C GLU A 853 7.45 -25.01 36.08
N ASN A 854 6.97 -26.02 36.83
CA ASN A 854 5.69 -25.99 37.54
C ASN A 854 4.44 -25.79 36.67
N LEU A 855 4.45 -26.17 35.37
CA LEU A 855 3.31 -26.01 34.45
C LEU A 855 2.05 -26.77 34.92
N SER A 856 0.88 -26.12 34.85
CA SER A 856 -0.41 -26.74 35.21
C SER A 856 -0.81 -27.88 34.24
N LYS A 857 -1.65 -28.82 34.69
CA LYS A 857 -2.13 -29.93 33.85
C LYS A 857 -2.96 -29.44 32.66
N GLU A 858 -3.72 -28.38 32.86
CA GLU A 858 -4.54 -27.69 31.86
C GLU A 858 -3.65 -27.04 30.80
N PHE A 859 -2.57 -26.37 31.22
CA PHE A 859 -1.59 -25.78 30.31
C PHE A 859 -0.83 -26.86 29.53
N MET A 860 -0.44 -27.95 30.18
CA MET A 860 0.18 -29.11 29.53
C MET A 860 -0.77 -29.74 28.50
N TRP A 861 -2.06 -29.83 28.78
CA TRP A 861 -3.06 -30.29 27.81
C TRP A 861 -3.14 -29.38 26.59
N TYR A 862 -3.12 -28.06 26.78
CA TYR A 862 -3.07 -27.08 25.69
C TYR A 862 -1.79 -27.24 24.85
N MET A 863 -0.63 -27.34 25.49
CA MET A 863 0.65 -27.57 24.83
C MET A 863 0.67 -28.89 24.05
N MET A 864 0.05 -29.96 24.56
CA MET A 864 -0.10 -31.23 23.85
C MET A 864 -0.98 -31.10 22.60
N ASN A 865 -2.07 -30.33 22.66
CA ASN A 865 -2.90 -30.05 21.49
C ASN A 865 -2.18 -29.19 20.46
N MET A 866 -1.48 -28.13 20.90
CA MET A 866 -0.62 -27.32 20.03
C MET A 866 0.44 -28.17 19.35
N ARG A 867 1.08 -29.10 20.09
CA ARG A 867 2.04 -30.05 19.53
C ARG A 867 1.40 -30.96 18.48
N ARG A 868 0.21 -31.51 18.73
CA ARG A 868 -0.53 -32.34 17.74
C ARG A 868 -0.85 -31.54 16.49
N TYR A 869 -1.29 -30.30 16.65
CA TYR A 869 -1.59 -29.39 15.55
C TYR A 869 -0.35 -29.07 14.72
N MET A 870 0.75 -28.64 15.35
CA MET A 870 2.02 -28.36 14.67
C MET A 870 2.54 -29.60 13.93
N ARG A 871 2.46 -30.78 14.55
CA ARG A 871 2.85 -32.05 13.90
C ARG A 871 1.96 -32.38 12.70
N HIS A 872 0.66 -32.09 12.75
CA HIS A 872 -0.23 -32.29 11.62
C HIS A 872 0.06 -31.32 10.48
N MET A 873 0.24 -30.03 10.81
CA MET A 873 0.55 -28.98 9.84
C MET A 873 1.88 -29.24 9.13
N TYR A 874 2.92 -29.62 9.88
CA TYR A 874 4.26 -29.86 9.32
C TYR A 874 4.51 -31.33 8.95
N PHE A 875 3.47 -32.18 8.93
CA PHE A 875 3.59 -33.59 8.64
C PHE A 875 4.30 -33.89 7.29
N PRO A 876 4.05 -33.16 6.19
CA PRO A 876 4.74 -33.39 4.91
C PRO A 876 6.27 -33.22 4.97
N TRP A 877 6.76 -32.43 5.92
CA TRP A 877 8.19 -32.12 6.10
C TRP A 877 8.83 -32.86 7.27
N LEU A 878 8.09 -33.75 7.92
CA LEU A 878 8.60 -34.60 8.99
C LEU A 878 9.54 -35.65 8.38
N ALA A 879 10.84 -35.56 8.69
CA ALA A 879 11.84 -36.48 8.17
C ALA A 879 11.92 -37.76 9.02
N ASP A 880 12.05 -37.59 10.33
CA ASP A 880 12.18 -38.69 11.28
C ASP A 880 11.72 -38.28 12.69
N ILE A 881 11.33 -39.29 13.46
CA ILE A 881 11.05 -39.21 14.90
C ILE A 881 11.83 -40.34 15.55
N GLU A 882 12.72 -39.98 16.46
CA GLU A 882 13.40 -40.93 17.32
C GLU A 882 12.66 -40.94 18.66
N ASP A 883 12.08 -42.06 19.06
CA ASP A 883 11.30 -42.20 20.30
C ASP A 883 11.70 -43.43 21.15
N MET A 884 12.63 -44.24 20.65
CA MET A 884 13.18 -45.41 21.37
C MET A 884 14.44 -45.03 22.16
N ASP A 885 14.44 -45.35 23.46
CA ASP A 885 15.57 -45.17 24.39
C ASP A 885 16.14 -43.74 24.53
N ILE A 886 15.36 -42.71 24.16
CA ILE A 886 15.74 -41.30 24.36
C ILE A 886 15.30 -40.83 25.74
N MET A 887 16.28 -40.40 26.55
CA MET A 887 16.08 -39.79 27.86
C MET A 887 16.75 -38.42 27.91
N ASN A 888 16.10 -37.42 27.30
CA ASN A 888 16.51 -36.03 27.44
C ASN A 888 16.05 -35.49 28.82
N PRO A 889 16.68 -34.43 29.37
CA PRO A 889 16.34 -33.90 30.70
C PRO A 889 14.85 -33.53 30.82
N GLU A 890 14.20 -33.92 31.93
CA GLU A 890 12.83 -33.51 32.21
C GLU A 890 12.74 -31.99 32.43
N GLY A 891 11.68 -31.36 31.92
CA GLY A 891 11.48 -29.91 32.05
C GLY A 891 12.33 -29.06 31.11
N LYS A 892 13.15 -29.67 30.24
CA LYS A 892 13.99 -28.96 29.26
C LYS A 892 13.70 -29.44 27.85
N MET A 893 13.76 -28.50 26.90
CA MET A 893 13.66 -28.75 25.47
C MET A 893 14.79 -28.00 24.78
N HIS A 894 15.51 -28.68 23.91
CA HIS A 894 16.53 -28.06 23.07
C HIS A 894 16.04 -28.01 21.63
N MET A 895 16.14 -26.85 21.00
CA MET A 895 15.70 -26.63 19.62
C MET A 895 16.86 -26.09 18.78
N ILE A 896 17.07 -26.69 17.61
CA ILE A 896 17.99 -26.17 16.60
C ILE A 896 17.18 -25.95 15.32
N ALA A 897 17.17 -24.72 14.82
CA ALA A 897 16.59 -24.39 13.52
C ALA A 897 17.69 -23.83 12.60
N ASN A 898 17.88 -24.48 11.46
CA ASN A 898 18.81 -24.06 10.41
C ASN A 898 18.01 -23.57 9.21
N VAL A 899 18.02 -22.27 8.97
CA VAL A 899 17.36 -21.67 7.80
C VAL A 899 18.24 -21.80 6.57
N SER A 900 17.63 -22.17 5.44
CA SER A 900 18.32 -22.22 4.16
C SER A 900 18.65 -20.82 3.66
N THR A 901 19.84 -20.66 3.06
CA THR A 901 20.26 -19.40 2.42
C THR A 901 19.60 -19.19 1.04
N TRP A 902 18.99 -20.24 0.48
CA TRP A 902 18.54 -20.28 -0.92
C TRP A 902 17.02 -20.17 -1.08
N GLU A 903 16.30 -20.85 -0.20
CA GLU A 903 14.86 -21.00 -0.23
C GLU A 903 14.31 -20.66 1.15
N PRO A 904 13.06 -20.17 1.28
CA PRO A 904 12.44 -19.86 2.56
C PRO A 904 12.00 -21.14 3.29
N VAL A 905 12.93 -22.07 3.47
CA VAL A 905 12.78 -23.35 4.15
C VAL A 905 13.82 -23.48 5.27
N MET A 906 13.52 -24.31 6.27
CA MET A 906 14.38 -24.57 7.40
C MET A 906 14.36 -26.04 7.82
N ASP A 907 15.49 -26.50 8.33
CA ASP A 907 15.60 -27.78 9.02
C ASP A 907 15.48 -27.53 10.53
N VAL A 908 14.53 -28.20 11.18
CA VAL A 908 14.26 -28.02 12.62
C VAL A 908 14.46 -29.33 13.35
N ARG A 909 15.30 -29.32 14.36
CA ARG A 909 15.48 -30.43 15.32
C ARG A 909 14.96 -30.02 16.67
N LEU A 910 14.00 -30.78 17.18
CA LEU A 910 13.43 -30.61 18.51
C LEU A 910 13.84 -31.80 19.36
N MET A 911 14.61 -31.57 20.40
CA MET A 911 14.97 -32.58 21.40
C MET A 911 14.03 -32.41 22.60
N LEU A 912 13.02 -33.26 22.66
CA LEU A 912 12.01 -33.31 23.72
C LEU A 912 12.39 -34.40 24.73
N THR A 913 11.79 -34.37 25.91
CA THR A 913 12.13 -35.27 27.03
C THR A 913 12.21 -36.76 26.66
N LYS A 914 11.33 -37.24 25.78
CA LYS A 914 11.20 -38.66 25.40
C LYS A 914 11.33 -38.93 23.90
N GLU A 915 11.54 -37.91 23.10
CA GLU A 915 11.60 -38.06 21.65
C GLU A 915 12.43 -36.93 21.04
N ASN A 916 13.09 -37.21 19.92
CA ASN A 916 13.66 -36.18 19.05
C ASN A 916 12.82 -36.14 17.77
N ILE A 917 12.46 -34.94 17.33
CA ILE A 917 11.72 -34.74 16.08
C ILE A 917 12.62 -33.96 15.12
N HIS A 918 12.69 -34.42 13.88
CA HIS A 918 13.42 -33.75 12.82
C HIS A 918 12.49 -33.41 11.65
N TYR A 919 12.38 -32.13 11.37
CA TYR A 919 11.72 -31.59 10.18
C TYR A 919 12.77 -31.14 9.19
N LYS A 920 12.59 -31.49 7.91
CA LYS A 920 13.53 -31.18 6.83
C LYS A 920 12.84 -30.36 5.74
N GLN A 921 13.47 -29.26 5.33
CA GLN A 921 12.95 -28.31 4.34
C GLN A 921 11.52 -27.80 4.66
N ALA A 922 11.21 -27.63 5.95
CA ALA A 922 9.93 -27.07 6.38
C ALA A 922 9.82 -25.59 6.01
N PRO A 923 8.67 -25.07 5.57
CA PRO A 923 8.51 -23.66 5.23
C PRO A 923 8.78 -22.79 6.46
N VAL A 924 9.52 -21.69 6.27
CA VAL A 924 9.83 -20.74 7.36
C VAL A 924 8.56 -19.97 7.75
N PRO A 925 8.18 -19.93 9.05
CA PRO A 925 7.04 -19.14 9.50
C PRO A 925 7.27 -17.65 9.23
N MET A 926 6.24 -16.93 8.80
CA MET A 926 6.34 -15.49 8.49
C MET A 926 6.85 -14.62 9.65
N TRP A 927 6.69 -15.06 10.90
CA TRP A 927 7.16 -14.34 12.09
C TRP A 927 8.63 -14.64 12.47
N PHE A 928 9.26 -15.64 11.85
CA PHE A 928 10.64 -16.01 12.13
C PHE A 928 11.59 -15.32 11.14
N ILE A 929 12.30 -14.28 11.61
CA ILE A 929 13.24 -13.50 10.80
C ILE A 929 14.64 -13.63 11.41
N PRO A 930 15.61 -14.25 10.68
CA PRO A 930 16.99 -14.32 11.11
C PRO A 930 17.61 -12.92 11.31
N PRO A 931 18.23 -12.62 12.46
CA PRO A 931 18.84 -11.32 12.70
C PRO A 931 20.12 -11.12 11.89
N ARG A 932 20.44 -9.86 11.58
CA ARG A 932 21.69 -9.45 10.93
C ARG A 932 22.60 -8.69 11.89
N THR A 933 23.91 -8.86 11.72
CA THR A 933 24.93 -8.19 12.54
C THR A 933 25.48 -6.90 11.91
N TYR A 934 25.17 -6.62 10.64
CA TYR A 934 25.62 -5.42 9.92
C TYR A 934 24.49 -4.38 9.78
N ALA A 935 24.80 -3.11 10.10
CA ALA A 935 23.85 -1.99 10.00
C ALA A 935 24.55 -0.68 9.56
N PHE A 936 24.69 -0.46 8.25
CA PHE A 936 25.40 0.71 7.70
C PHE A 936 24.86 2.07 8.20
N PHE A 937 23.53 2.26 8.18
CA PHE A 937 22.83 3.47 8.60
C PHE A 937 21.92 3.32 9.83
N GLU A 938 22.30 2.47 10.80
CA GLU A 938 21.41 2.13 11.92
C GLU A 938 20.12 1.42 11.43
N TYR A 939 20.25 0.60 10.39
CA TYR A 939 19.21 -0.31 9.91
C TYR A 939 18.76 -1.22 11.07
N THR A 940 17.50 -1.12 11.47
CA THR A 940 16.94 -2.04 12.48
C THR A 940 16.46 -3.31 11.81
N ASN A 941 16.60 -4.49 12.43
CA ASN A 941 15.93 -5.72 11.96
C ASN A 941 14.39 -5.56 11.86
N LEU A 942 13.81 -4.52 12.48
CA LEU A 942 12.41 -4.11 12.31
C LEU A 942 12.06 -3.67 10.87
N GLU A 943 13.03 -3.24 10.05
CA GLU A 943 12.78 -2.90 8.64
C GLU A 943 12.45 -4.14 7.80
N GLU A 944 12.88 -5.33 8.23
CA GLU A 944 12.51 -6.60 7.59
C GLU A 944 11.10 -7.06 7.97
N ILE A 945 10.59 -6.61 9.12
CA ILE A 945 9.20 -6.81 9.53
C ILE A 945 8.27 -5.89 8.73
N SER A 946 8.73 -4.68 8.39
CA SER A 946 7.94 -3.72 7.61
C SER A 946 8.79 -2.85 6.70
N SER A 947 8.56 -3.00 5.39
CA SER A 947 9.19 -2.21 4.33
C SER A 947 8.90 -0.70 4.41
N MET A 948 7.92 -0.26 5.20
CA MET A 948 7.67 1.17 5.46
C MET A 948 8.86 1.88 6.12
N TYR A 949 9.78 1.12 6.73
CA TYR A 949 10.99 1.66 7.35
C TYR A 949 12.23 1.61 6.43
N ARG A 950 12.16 1.00 5.23
CA ARG A 950 13.28 0.96 4.28
C ARG A 950 13.45 2.33 3.60
N HIS A 951 14.65 2.91 3.65
CA HIS A 951 14.96 4.21 3.04
C HIS A 951 15.95 4.06 1.90
N ARG A 952 15.83 4.91 0.88
CA ARG A 952 16.80 4.95 -0.23
C ARG A 952 18.02 5.80 0.11
N VAL A 953 19.15 5.44 -0.49
CA VAL A 953 20.45 6.05 -0.26
C VAL A 953 21.01 6.52 -1.60
N CYS A 954 21.45 7.78 -1.66
CA CYS A 954 22.30 8.28 -2.72
C CYS A 954 23.76 8.07 -2.32
N ASP A 955 24.58 7.53 -3.22
CA ASP A 955 26.01 7.37 -3.00
C ASP A 955 26.84 8.20 -3.99
N VAL A 956 27.90 8.82 -3.50
CA VAL A 956 28.77 9.70 -4.29
C VAL A 956 30.20 9.28 -4.05
N GLN A 957 30.79 8.54 -4.97
CA GLN A 957 32.09 7.88 -4.82
C GLN A 957 32.94 8.01 -6.08
N GLY A 958 34.26 8.21 -5.92
CA GLY A 958 35.15 8.42 -7.05
C GLY A 958 34.62 9.52 -8.00
N PRO A 959 34.64 9.34 -9.33
CA PRO A 959 34.02 10.25 -10.29
C PRO A 959 32.53 9.95 -10.57
N SER A 960 31.85 9.16 -9.72
CA SER A 960 30.50 8.65 -9.99
C SER A 960 29.50 8.95 -8.88
N ILE A 961 28.22 8.83 -9.23
CA ILE A 961 27.09 8.99 -8.32
C ILE A 961 26.01 7.95 -8.66
N ARG A 962 25.40 7.36 -7.61
CA ARG A 962 24.13 6.65 -7.68
C ARG A 962 23.07 7.48 -6.98
N THR A 963 21.97 7.74 -7.68
CA THR A 963 20.84 8.51 -7.16
C THR A 963 19.98 7.73 -6.17
N PHE A 964 19.00 8.39 -5.53
CA PHE A 964 18.03 7.72 -4.66
C PHE A 964 17.19 6.66 -5.37
N ASP A 965 17.04 6.78 -6.69
CA ASP A 965 16.25 5.87 -7.53
C ASP A 965 17.14 4.80 -8.21
N ASP A 966 18.37 4.60 -7.72
CA ASP A 966 19.33 3.60 -8.20
C ASP A 966 19.80 3.82 -9.66
N VAL A 967 19.95 5.08 -10.09
CA VAL A 967 20.53 5.44 -11.40
C VAL A 967 21.98 5.85 -11.25
N PHE A 968 22.87 5.20 -11.99
CA PHE A 968 24.31 5.47 -11.97
C PHE A 968 24.75 6.38 -13.11
N PHE A 969 25.55 7.41 -12.80
CA PHE A 969 26.20 8.25 -13.82
C PHE A 969 27.51 8.89 -13.33
N MET A 970 28.29 9.44 -14.26
CA MET A 970 29.57 10.08 -13.98
C MET A 970 29.39 11.57 -13.69
N LEU A 971 30.03 12.05 -12.63
CA LEU A 971 30.09 13.46 -12.25
C LEU A 971 30.96 14.27 -13.24
N PRO A 972 30.70 15.57 -13.38
CA PRO A 972 31.53 16.44 -14.21
C PRO A 972 32.92 16.62 -13.58
N ASP A 973 33.95 16.68 -14.44
CA ASP A 973 35.34 16.84 -14.05
C ASP A 973 35.65 18.30 -13.68
N THR A 974 35.34 18.65 -12.43
CA THR A 974 35.53 19.99 -11.87
C THR A 974 35.72 19.89 -10.35
N ASN A 975 36.54 20.77 -9.80
CA ASN A 975 36.79 20.93 -8.36
C ASN A 975 35.80 21.87 -7.66
N CYS A 976 34.81 22.42 -8.38
CA CYS A 976 33.76 23.22 -7.78
C CYS A 976 32.84 22.38 -6.90
N PHE A 977 32.20 23.05 -5.93
CA PHE A 977 31.08 22.45 -5.19
C PHE A 977 29.90 22.20 -6.11
N LYS A 978 29.26 21.05 -5.92
CA LYS A 978 28.10 20.60 -6.67
C LYS A 978 26.97 20.27 -5.70
N VAL A 979 25.75 20.67 -6.02
CA VAL A 979 24.57 20.32 -5.21
C VAL A 979 24.26 18.85 -5.38
N LEU A 980 24.50 18.06 -4.34
CA LEU A 980 24.22 16.62 -4.33
C LEU A 980 22.74 16.38 -4.03
N ALA A 981 22.22 16.97 -2.96
CA ALA A 981 20.81 16.88 -2.60
C ALA A 981 20.38 18.14 -1.84
N LYS A 982 19.22 18.71 -2.19
CA LYS A 982 18.59 19.86 -1.54
C LYS A 982 17.09 19.57 -1.39
N ASP A 983 16.50 19.97 -0.27
CA ASP A 983 15.05 20.09 -0.17
C ASP A 983 14.57 21.27 -1.03
N CYS A 984 13.91 20.96 -2.15
CA CYS A 984 13.34 21.94 -3.07
C CYS A 984 11.85 22.23 -2.77
N SER A 985 11.29 21.71 -1.68
CA SER A 985 9.95 22.11 -1.23
C SER A 985 9.95 23.57 -0.72
N PRO A 986 8.77 24.18 -0.49
CA PRO A 986 8.68 25.52 0.09
C PRO A 986 9.37 25.67 1.46
N ASN A 987 9.68 24.56 2.15
CA ASN A 987 10.27 24.58 3.48
C ASN A 987 11.81 24.65 3.50
N GLU A 988 12.49 24.21 2.44
CA GLU A 988 13.96 24.24 2.26
C GLU A 988 14.79 23.76 3.47
N HIS A 989 14.49 22.55 3.99
CA HIS A 989 15.09 22.02 5.23
C HIS A 989 16.61 21.83 5.19
N PHE A 990 17.20 21.48 4.04
CA PHE A 990 18.62 21.20 3.92
C PHE A 990 19.17 21.39 2.51
N MET A 991 20.49 21.57 2.42
CA MET A 991 21.27 21.53 1.18
C MET A 991 22.61 20.84 1.43
N ILE A 992 22.94 19.82 0.64
CA ILE A 992 24.18 19.03 0.75
C ILE A 992 24.97 19.19 -0.55
N MET A 993 26.25 19.51 -0.41
CA MET A 993 27.16 19.74 -1.53
C MET A 993 28.46 18.95 -1.35
N GLY A 994 29.01 18.52 -2.49
CA GLY A 994 30.30 17.85 -2.56
C GLY A 994 31.23 18.50 -3.58
N ALA A 995 32.53 18.46 -3.31
CA ALA A 995 33.58 18.89 -4.22
C ALA A 995 34.71 17.85 -4.28
N THR A 996 35.47 17.80 -5.37
CA THR A 996 36.70 17.01 -5.45
C THR A 996 37.88 17.82 -4.90
N THR A 997 38.76 17.16 -4.17
CA THR A 997 39.95 17.77 -3.55
C THR A 997 41.21 17.18 -4.16
N ARG A 998 42.36 17.81 -3.91
CA ARG A 998 43.68 17.31 -4.36
C ARG A 998 44.30 16.30 -3.39
N ASN A 999 43.66 16.04 -2.24
CA ASN A 999 44.19 15.12 -1.24
C ASN A 999 43.89 13.66 -1.65
N PRO A 1000 44.91 12.81 -1.87
CA PRO A 1000 44.70 11.44 -2.34
C PRO A 1000 44.08 10.51 -1.27
N MET A 1001 44.23 10.82 0.02
CA MET A 1001 43.60 10.07 1.11
C MET A 1001 42.13 10.45 1.27
N TYR A 1002 41.80 11.73 1.08
CA TYR A 1002 40.46 12.28 1.22
C TYR A 1002 40.09 13.12 -0.01
N SER A 1003 39.73 12.46 -1.10
CA SER A 1003 39.52 13.08 -2.42
C SER A 1003 38.20 13.84 -2.56
N LYS A 1004 37.33 13.82 -1.55
CA LYS A 1004 36.07 14.56 -1.51
C LYS A 1004 36.04 15.53 -0.33
N ALA A 1005 35.32 16.63 -0.49
CA ALA A 1005 34.95 17.54 0.59
C ALA A 1005 33.42 17.61 0.69
N LEU A 1006 32.91 17.79 1.91
CA LEU A 1006 31.49 17.87 2.20
C LEU A 1006 31.16 19.25 2.80
N ARG A 1007 30.18 19.94 2.21
CA ARG A 1007 29.59 21.15 2.76
C ARG A 1007 28.08 20.95 2.80
N MET A 1008 27.46 21.19 3.95
CA MET A 1008 26.01 21.13 4.06
C MET A 1008 25.45 22.28 4.87
N PHE A 1009 24.21 22.63 4.56
CA PHE A 1009 23.38 23.54 5.31
C PHE A 1009 22.21 22.74 5.87
N MET A 1010 22.01 22.84 7.18
CA MET A 1010 20.83 22.34 7.86
C MET A 1010 20.30 23.49 8.70
N ASP A 1011 19.08 23.98 8.39
CA ASP A 1011 18.54 25.20 9.00
C ASP A 1011 19.52 26.39 8.81
N THR A 1012 19.89 27.08 9.89
CA THR A 1012 20.89 28.16 9.86
C THR A 1012 22.33 27.68 10.02
N PHE A 1013 22.57 26.37 10.18
CA PHE A 1013 23.90 25.83 10.47
C PHE A 1013 24.63 25.44 9.19
N LYS A 1014 25.86 25.92 9.05
CA LYS A 1014 26.81 25.52 8.00
C LYS A 1014 27.79 24.50 8.58
N ILE A 1015 27.79 23.29 8.04
CA ILE A 1015 28.70 22.21 8.45
C ILE A 1015 29.65 21.91 7.28
N GLU A 1016 30.94 21.95 7.55
CA GLU A 1016 32.00 21.69 6.57
C GLU A 1016 32.95 20.61 7.07
N MET A 1017 33.22 19.62 6.23
CA MET A 1017 34.26 18.63 6.46
C MET A 1017 35.24 18.72 5.30
N MET A 1018 36.42 19.30 5.58
CA MET A 1018 37.44 19.57 4.57
C MET A 1018 38.75 18.85 4.92
N PRO A 1019 39.35 18.13 3.96
CA PRO A 1019 40.69 17.58 4.11
C PRO A 1019 41.72 18.65 3.74
N ILE A 1020 42.24 19.35 4.75
CA ILE A 1020 43.12 20.52 4.57
C ILE A 1020 44.62 20.14 4.58
N THR A 1021 44.98 19.07 5.28
CA THR A 1021 46.38 18.62 5.45
C THR A 1021 46.59 17.27 4.80
N ASP A 1022 47.72 17.07 4.12
CA ASP A 1022 48.04 15.81 3.42
C ASP A 1022 48.11 14.59 4.37
N ASP A 1023 48.48 14.81 5.64
CA ASP A 1023 48.69 13.75 6.65
C ASP A 1023 47.63 13.72 7.78
N GLY A 1024 46.62 14.60 7.76
CA GLY A 1024 45.69 14.79 8.88
C GLY A 1024 44.25 14.36 8.61
N THR A 1025 43.52 13.99 9.66
CA THR A 1025 42.07 13.68 9.57
C THR A 1025 41.25 14.89 9.11
N PRO A 1026 40.10 14.70 8.44
CA PRO A 1026 39.27 15.80 7.97
C PRO A 1026 38.87 16.74 9.10
N ILE A 1027 39.01 18.05 8.88
CA ILE A 1027 38.63 19.05 9.88
C ILE A 1027 37.14 19.32 9.78
N VAL A 1028 36.40 19.01 10.84
CA VAL A 1028 34.98 19.34 10.99
C VAL A 1028 34.84 20.78 11.50
N ARG A 1029 34.10 21.61 10.76
CA ARG A 1029 33.74 22.98 11.13
C ARG A 1029 32.23 23.14 11.18
N VAL A 1030 31.73 23.81 12.21
CA VAL A 1030 30.32 24.22 12.34
C VAL A 1030 30.29 25.74 12.48
N ASN A 1031 29.60 26.41 11.55
CA ASN A 1031 29.57 27.88 11.40
C ASN A 1031 30.99 28.50 11.37
N GLY A 1032 31.92 27.84 10.67
CA GLY A 1032 33.32 28.27 10.55
C GLY A 1032 34.21 27.93 11.75
N LYS A 1033 33.66 27.48 12.89
CA LYS A 1033 34.43 27.09 14.08
C LYS A 1033 34.80 25.60 14.02
N LYS A 1034 36.08 25.27 14.26
CA LYS A 1034 36.55 23.87 14.37
C LYS A 1034 35.94 23.20 15.60
N VAL A 1035 35.33 22.03 15.42
CA VAL A 1035 34.75 21.22 16.51
C VAL A 1035 35.54 19.91 16.68
N PRO A 1036 35.88 19.50 17.91
CA PRO A 1036 36.47 18.19 18.14
C PRO A 1036 35.39 17.11 17.99
N VAL A 1037 35.69 16.05 17.25
CA VAL A 1037 34.86 14.84 17.14
C VAL A 1037 35.80 13.66 17.37
N THR A 1038 35.60 12.92 18.46
CA THR A 1038 36.36 11.70 18.78
C THR A 1038 35.41 10.50 18.77
N PRO A 1039 35.92 9.25 18.72
CA PRO A 1039 35.05 8.07 18.78
C PRO A 1039 34.29 7.95 20.11
N GLU A 1040 34.86 8.53 21.18
CA GLU A 1040 34.32 8.50 22.55
C GLU A 1040 33.33 9.64 22.81
N GLU A 1041 33.56 10.82 22.21
CA GLU A 1041 32.73 12.02 22.39
C GLU A 1041 32.20 12.57 21.05
N PRO A 1042 30.93 12.28 20.71
CA PRO A 1042 30.31 12.84 19.51
C PRO A 1042 29.92 14.31 19.70
N PHE A 1043 30.06 15.11 18.65
CA PHE A 1043 29.60 16.50 18.66
C PHE A 1043 28.08 16.56 18.53
N ARG A 1044 27.41 17.42 19.32
CA ARG A 1044 25.95 17.58 19.30
C ARG A 1044 25.58 19.05 19.26
N GLN A 1045 24.64 19.41 18.39
CA GLN A 1045 24.13 20.77 18.27
C GLN A 1045 22.70 20.85 18.80
N PHE A 1046 22.47 21.78 19.72
CA PHE A 1046 21.15 22.06 20.28
C PHE A 1046 20.66 23.46 19.89
N VAL A 1047 19.35 23.64 19.81
CA VAL A 1047 18.69 24.95 19.67
C VAL A 1047 17.66 25.10 20.80
N ASN A 1048 17.68 26.27 21.44
CA ASN A 1048 16.74 26.60 22.51
C ASN A 1048 15.44 27.16 21.91
N THR A 1049 14.31 26.55 22.25
CA THR A 1049 12.96 26.94 21.77
C THR A 1049 12.22 27.90 22.70
N GLY A 1050 12.86 28.35 23.79
CA GLY A 1050 12.24 29.11 24.88
C GLY A 1050 11.61 28.22 25.96
N VAL A 1051 11.28 26.96 25.64
CA VAL A 1051 10.75 25.96 26.58
C VAL A 1051 11.77 24.87 26.89
N ARG A 1052 12.58 24.45 25.90
CA ARG A 1052 13.60 23.40 26.04
C ARG A 1052 14.63 23.42 24.92
N ASP A 1053 15.77 22.77 25.14
CA ASP A 1053 16.82 22.54 24.14
C ASP A 1053 16.51 21.30 23.29
N ILE A 1054 16.56 21.44 21.96
CA ILE A 1054 16.30 20.37 20.99
C ILE A 1054 17.59 20.05 20.23
N GLU A 1055 18.00 18.78 20.20
CA GLU A 1055 19.14 18.31 19.38
C GLU A 1055 18.73 18.41 17.89
N VAL A 1056 19.39 19.29 17.14
CA VAL A 1056 19.14 19.48 15.70
C VAL A 1056 19.89 18.42 14.89
N PHE A 1057 21.16 18.21 15.23
CA PHE A 1057 22.01 17.17 14.64
C PHE A 1057 23.14 16.75 15.58
N ASN A 1058 23.68 15.56 15.35
CA ASN A 1058 24.94 15.10 15.93
C ASN A 1058 25.92 14.62 14.85
N ILE A 1059 27.20 14.61 15.21
CA ILE A 1059 28.31 14.14 14.39
C ILE A 1059 29.11 13.13 15.21
N MET A 1060 29.21 11.90 14.68
CA MET A 1060 29.90 10.77 15.31
C MET A 1060 31.04 10.31 14.40
N MET A 1061 32.10 9.73 14.97
CA MET A 1061 33.24 9.20 14.23
C MET A 1061 33.50 7.74 14.63
N TYR A 1062 33.71 6.85 13.65
CA TYR A 1062 33.94 5.42 13.87
C TYR A 1062 35.25 4.95 13.23
N GLY A 1063 35.90 3.97 13.86
CA GLY A 1063 37.06 3.25 13.33
C GLY A 1063 38.39 4.02 13.40
N SER A 1064 39.48 3.28 13.17
CA SER A 1064 40.86 3.76 12.99
C SER A 1064 41.04 4.55 11.69
N LYS A 1065 40.27 4.21 10.64
CA LYS A 1065 40.03 5.04 9.45
C LYS A 1065 38.70 5.77 9.66
N PRO A 1066 38.70 7.09 9.93
CA PRO A 1066 37.54 7.78 10.48
C PRO A 1066 36.38 7.85 9.48
N ILE A 1067 35.27 7.19 9.81
CA ILE A 1067 33.97 7.37 9.14
C ILE A 1067 33.13 8.33 9.98
N TYR A 1068 32.78 9.48 9.42
CA TYR A 1068 31.91 10.46 10.06
C TYR A 1068 30.45 10.16 9.73
N LYS A 1069 29.60 10.02 10.75
CA LYS A 1069 28.13 9.95 10.60
C LYS A 1069 27.50 11.23 11.12
N ILE A 1070 26.65 11.86 10.31
CA ILE A 1070 25.89 13.06 10.66
C ILE A 1070 24.43 12.68 10.66
N ILE A 1071 23.76 12.84 11.80
CA ILE A 1071 22.37 12.41 11.98
C ILE A 1071 21.54 13.60 12.43
N SER A 1072 20.50 13.90 11.67
CA SER A 1072 19.41 14.79 12.08
C SER A 1072 18.10 14.02 12.07
N ASP A 1073 17.66 13.59 13.25
CA ASP A 1073 16.34 12.96 13.39
C ASP A 1073 15.21 13.97 13.16
N VAL A 1074 15.45 15.27 13.40
CA VAL A 1074 14.46 16.35 13.26
C VAL A 1074 14.10 16.58 11.79
N PHE A 1075 15.11 16.59 10.91
CA PHE A 1075 14.93 16.77 9.47
C PHE A 1075 14.85 15.45 8.70
N GLY A 1076 15.04 14.31 9.37
CA GLY A 1076 14.98 12.98 8.74
C GLY A 1076 16.15 12.72 7.78
N ILE A 1077 17.35 13.18 8.11
CA ILE A 1077 18.55 13.10 7.25
C ILE A 1077 19.64 12.32 7.99
N ARG A 1078 20.27 11.37 7.29
CA ARG A 1078 21.50 10.68 7.74
C ARG A 1078 22.55 10.77 6.65
N ILE A 1079 23.78 11.12 7.01
CA ILE A 1079 24.91 11.22 6.08
C ILE A 1079 26.09 10.44 6.64
N ALA A 1080 26.73 9.63 5.81
CA ALA A 1080 28.01 8.99 6.11
C ALA A 1080 29.10 9.52 5.18
N TYR A 1081 30.29 9.78 5.74
CA TYR A 1081 31.42 10.38 5.04
C TYR A 1081 32.74 9.78 5.51
N ASP A 1082 33.48 9.15 4.60
CA ASP A 1082 34.82 8.59 4.84
C ASP A 1082 35.94 9.40 4.12
N GLY A 1083 35.55 10.50 3.47
CA GLY A 1083 36.39 11.37 2.66
C GLY A 1083 36.76 10.88 1.26
N LYS A 1084 36.37 9.66 0.88
CA LYS A 1084 36.36 9.19 -0.52
C LYS A 1084 34.95 9.05 -1.08
N GLY A 1085 33.97 8.88 -0.21
CA GLY A 1085 32.55 8.70 -0.47
C GLY A 1085 31.68 9.59 0.41
N ILE A 1086 30.55 10.02 -0.14
CA ILE A 1086 29.45 10.68 0.59
C ILE A 1086 28.20 9.83 0.36
N TYR A 1087 27.56 9.39 1.44
CA TYR A 1087 26.32 8.62 1.39
C TYR A 1087 25.22 9.42 2.06
N ILE A 1088 24.11 9.63 1.37
CA ILE A 1088 23.00 10.49 1.81
C ILE A 1088 21.75 9.63 1.89
N GLN A 1089 21.07 9.65 3.03
CA GLN A 1089 19.77 9.02 3.24
C GLN A 1089 18.77 10.09 3.68
N VAL A 1090 17.61 10.11 3.02
CA VAL A 1090 16.51 11.04 3.32
C VAL A 1090 15.25 10.27 3.70
N ALA A 1091 14.43 10.86 4.58
CA ALA A 1091 13.14 10.30 4.96
C ALA A 1091 12.17 10.19 3.75
N PRO A 1092 11.24 9.21 3.73
CA PRO A 1092 10.25 9.06 2.66
C PRO A 1092 9.36 10.30 2.39
N MET A 1093 9.28 11.24 3.34
CA MET A 1093 8.51 12.48 3.16
C MET A 1093 9.06 13.44 2.10
N TYR A 1094 10.34 13.30 1.74
CA TYR A 1094 10.98 14.09 0.69
C TYR A 1094 10.78 13.52 -0.72
N ARG A 1095 9.95 12.48 -0.86
CA ARG A 1095 9.66 11.85 -2.15
C ARG A 1095 9.18 12.88 -3.16
N GLY A 1096 9.84 12.98 -4.31
CA GLY A 1096 9.57 13.98 -5.35
C GLY A 1096 9.86 15.44 -4.96
N LYS A 1097 10.37 15.72 -3.75
CA LYS A 1097 10.65 17.07 -3.23
C LYS A 1097 12.15 17.40 -3.19
N VAL A 1098 13.03 16.40 -3.24
CA VAL A 1098 14.48 16.62 -3.31
C VAL A 1098 14.88 17.04 -4.73
N CYS A 1099 15.88 17.89 -4.86
CA CYS A 1099 16.56 18.22 -6.11
C CYS A 1099 18.07 18.14 -5.93
N GLY A 1100 18.83 18.07 -7.02
CA GLY A 1100 20.28 17.87 -7.00
C GLY A 1100 20.73 16.67 -7.82
N LEU A 1101 22.03 16.40 -7.80
CA LEU A 1101 22.62 15.29 -8.55
C LEU A 1101 22.20 13.90 -8.05
N CYS A 1102 21.69 13.79 -6.82
CA CYS A 1102 21.10 12.58 -6.26
C CYS A 1102 19.69 12.28 -6.78
N GLY A 1103 19.17 13.06 -7.73
CA GLY A 1103 17.84 12.87 -8.31
C GLY A 1103 16.72 13.47 -7.46
N ASP A 1104 15.49 13.19 -7.86
CA ASP A 1104 14.29 13.73 -7.22
C ASP A 1104 13.59 12.79 -6.23
N TYR A 1105 14.10 11.57 -6.08
CA TYR A 1105 13.57 10.55 -5.17
C TYR A 1105 12.09 10.25 -5.44
N ASN A 1106 11.71 10.07 -6.69
CA ASN A 1106 10.32 9.80 -7.09
C ASN A 1106 10.08 8.31 -7.42
N LEU A 1107 11.15 7.49 -7.39
CA LEU A 1107 11.24 6.07 -7.77
C LEU A 1107 11.14 5.80 -9.29
N ASN A 1108 11.41 6.81 -10.12
CA ASN A 1108 11.37 6.75 -11.59
C ASN A 1108 12.76 6.93 -12.21
N LYS A 1109 13.40 5.80 -12.49
CA LYS A 1109 14.77 5.71 -13.04
C LYS A 1109 15.00 6.37 -14.40
N PHE A 1110 13.95 6.78 -15.12
CA PHE A 1110 14.05 7.20 -16.53
C PHE A 1110 13.96 8.70 -16.73
N ARG A 1111 13.30 9.39 -15.81
CA ARG A 1111 13.27 10.85 -15.77
C ARG A 1111 14.15 11.36 -14.64
N GLU A 1112 15.30 10.72 -14.46
CA GLU A 1112 16.22 11.00 -13.33
C GLU A 1112 16.92 12.35 -13.45
N PHE A 1113 17.29 12.75 -14.67
CA PHE A 1113 18.14 13.91 -14.91
C PHE A 1113 17.34 15.22 -14.95
N MET A 1114 16.54 15.46 -13.92
CA MET A 1114 15.75 16.67 -13.73
C MET A 1114 16.61 17.80 -13.16
N GLY A 1115 16.93 18.77 -14.00
CA GLY A 1115 17.75 19.94 -13.67
C GLY A 1115 17.13 20.85 -12.60
N PRO A 1116 17.90 21.85 -12.14
CA PRO A 1116 17.44 22.81 -11.14
C PRO A 1116 16.20 23.61 -11.59
N ASP A 1117 16.06 23.81 -12.90
CA ASP A 1117 14.99 24.53 -13.60
C ASP A 1117 13.81 23.62 -13.99
N MET A 1118 13.67 22.46 -13.33
CA MET A 1118 12.66 21.44 -13.65
C MET A 1118 12.71 20.93 -15.11
N CYS A 1119 13.84 21.14 -15.80
CA CYS A 1119 14.05 20.68 -17.16
C CYS A 1119 14.66 19.27 -17.18
N LEU A 1120 14.13 18.38 -18.04
CA LEU A 1120 14.72 17.06 -18.21
C LEU A 1120 15.93 17.12 -19.16
N HIS A 1121 17.09 16.68 -18.67
CA HIS A 1121 18.31 16.63 -19.46
C HIS A 1121 18.47 15.32 -20.23
N TYR A 1122 19.05 15.40 -21.43
CA TYR A 1122 19.27 14.26 -22.32
C TYR A 1122 20.60 13.50 -22.07
N ASN A 1123 21.51 14.08 -21.29
CA ASN A 1123 22.79 13.45 -20.95
C ASN A 1123 23.26 13.84 -19.55
N SER A 1124 24.00 12.92 -18.92
CA SER A 1124 24.49 13.07 -17.55
C SER A 1124 25.52 14.18 -17.37
N THR A 1125 26.25 14.56 -18.42
CA THR A 1125 27.27 15.63 -18.34
C THR A 1125 26.61 17.00 -18.21
N SER A 1126 25.59 17.27 -19.02
CA SER A 1126 24.78 18.50 -18.97
C SER A 1126 24.02 18.61 -17.65
N PHE A 1127 23.44 17.50 -17.19
CA PHE A 1127 22.82 17.41 -15.86
C PHE A 1127 23.84 17.60 -14.74
N GLY A 1128 25.01 17.00 -14.86
CA GLY A 1128 26.14 17.19 -13.94
C GLY A 1128 26.52 18.66 -13.80
N ASN A 1129 26.66 19.34 -14.94
CA ASN A 1129 27.06 20.74 -15.01
C ASN A 1129 25.99 21.70 -14.47
N SER A 1130 24.70 21.35 -14.54
CA SER A 1130 23.61 22.23 -14.10
C SER A 1130 23.59 22.48 -12.60
N TYR A 1131 24.18 21.59 -11.81
CA TYR A 1131 24.26 21.72 -10.35
C TYR A 1131 25.65 22.15 -9.85
N VAL A 1132 26.55 22.60 -10.75
CA VAL A 1132 27.88 23.12 -10.38
C VAL A 1132 27.76 24.56 -9.89
N VAL A 1133 28.11 24.82 -8.63
CA VAL A 1133 28.06 26.15 -8.03
C VAL A 1133 29.25 26.99 -8.49
N PRO A 1134 29.04 28.12 -9.19
CA PRO A 1134 30.12 29.03 -9.55
C PRO A 1134 30.72 29.70 -8.31
N SER A 1135 32.05 29.83 -8.26
CA SER A 1135 32.73 30.57 -7.19
C SER A 1135 34.00 31.23 -7.70
N GLY A 1136 34.55 32.20 -6.97
CA GLY A 1136 35.84 32.82 -7.32
C GLY A 1136 37.04 31.86 -7.21
N GLU A 1137 36.88 30.72 -6.52
CA GLU A 1137 37.95 29.74 -6.25
C GLU A 1137 38.01 28.61 -7.28
N CYS A 1138 37.02 28.50 -8.17
CA CYS A 1138 36.92 27.42 -9.15
C CYS A 1138 36.24 27.89 -10.44
N THR A 1139 36.66 27.36 -11.59
CA THR A 1139 36.04 27.71 -12.88
C THR A 1139 34.88 26.75 -13.15
N ALA A 1140 33.64 27.24 -13.00
CA ALA A 1140 32.47 26.46 -13.36
C ALA A 1140 32.37 26.33 -14.91
N PRO A 1141 32.02 25.15 -15.44
CA PRO A 1141 31.81 24.97 -16.87
C PRO A 1141 30.61 25.82 -17.34
N GLU A 1142 30.70 26.40 -18.54
CA GLU A 1142 29.55 27.10 -19.13
C GLU A 1142 28.40 26.11 -19.33
N TYR A 1143 27.28 26.40 -18.68
CA TYR A 1143 26.06 25.61 -18.75
C TYR A 1143 24.91 26.48 -19.24
N ARG A 1144 24.10 25.92 -20.15
CA ARG A 1144 22.85 26.51 -20.63
C ARG A 1144 21.75 25.48 -20.51
N SER A 1145 20.59 25.90 -20.01
CA SER A 1145 19.47 24.98 -19.81
C SER A 1145 18.89 24.49 -21.15
N PRO A 1146 18.48 23.20 -21.24
CA PRO A 1146 17.84 22.68 -22.44
C PRO A 1146 16.47 23.30 -22.71
N CYS A 1147 15.78 23.78 -21.67
CA CYS A 1147 14.39 24.26 -21.73
C CYS A 1147 14.25 25.79 -21.85
N THR A 1148 15.32 26.54 -21.57
CA THR A 1148 15.34 28.01 -21.70
C THR A 1148 15.56 28.50 -23.13
N TYR A 1149 15.73 27.60 -24.09
CA TYR A 1149 15.61 27.97 -25.50
C TYR A 1149 14.14 28.06 -25.88
N PRO A 1150 13.63 29.24 -26.32
CA PRO A 1150 12.35 29.27 -26.98
C PRO A 1150 12.42 28.34 -28.19
N ILE A 1151 11.39 27.51 -28.34
CA ILE A 1151 11.11 26.72 -29.55
C ILE A 1151 10.90 27.74 -30.68
N GLY A 1152 12.00 28.21 -31.26
CA GLY A 1152 11.99 29.35 -32.18
C GLY A 1152 13.38 29.94 -32.51
N ASP A 1153 14.36 29.92 -31.58
CA ASP A 1153 15.60 30.71 -31.77
C ASP A 1153 16.92 29.91 -31.72
N THR A 1154 16.90 28.58 -31.66
CA THR A 1154 18.14 27.80 -31.88
C THR A 1154 18.39 27.59 -33.36
N CYS A 1155 19.48 28.17 -33.87
CA CYS A 1155 19.92 27.85 -35.21
C CYS A 1155 20.34 26.38 -35.37
N THR A 1156 20.80 25.74 -34.29
CA THR A 1156 21.23 24.35 -34.29
C THR A 1156 20.16 23.46 -33.66
N LEU A 1157 19.46 22.67 -34.47
CA LEU A 1157 18.42 21.73 -34.05
C LEU A 1157 18.96 20.31 -34.01
N MET A 1158 18.72 19.57 -32.92
CA MET A 1158 19.07 18.15 -32.87
C MET A 1158 17.97 17.32 -33.54
N ARG A 1159 18.33 16.54 -34.57
CA ARG A 1159 17.40 15.71 -35.36
C ARG A 1159 17.90 14.29 -35.49
N THR A 1160 16.99 13.32 -35.42
CA THR A 1160 17.32 11.94 -35.79
C THR A 1160 17.45 11.87 -37.30
N LYS A 1161 18.61 11.43 -37.79
CA LYS A 1161 18.81 11.23 -39.22
C LYS A 1161 18.09 9.94 -39.62
N THR A 1162 17.28 10.01 -40.66
CA THR A 1162 16.59 8.86 -41.21
C THR A 1162 17.12 8.55 -42.61
N MET A 1163 17.12 7.28 -42.95
CA MET A 1163 17.42 6.81 -44.30
C MET A 1163 16.53 5.62 -44.64
N GLU A 1164 16.34 5.38 -45.91
CA GLU A 1164 15.51 4.29 -46.39
C GLU A 1164 16.34 3.31 -47.21
N ILE A 1165 16.10 2.01 -47.00
CA ILE A 1165 16.90 0.94 -47.59
C ILE A 1165 15.99 -0.18 -48.11
N GLY A 1166 16.33 -0.72 -49.28
CA GLY A 1166 15.63 -1.84 -49.91
C GLY A 1166 14.45 -1.43 -50.79
N GLU A 1167 13.96 -2.37 -51.60
CA GLU A 1167 12.82 -2.17 -52.52
C GLU A 1167 11.70 -3.19 -52.26
N GLY A 1168 10.45 -2.80 -52.59
CA GLY A 1168 9.29 -3.69 -52.52
C GLY A 1168 8.89 -4.12 -51.10
N ARG A 1169 8.94 -5.43 -50.82
CA ARG A 1169 8.53 -6.02 -49.51
C ARG A 1169 9.62 -5.91 -48.42
N ASN A 1170 10.88 -5.66 -48.77
CA ASN A 1170 12.01 -5.54 -47.84
C ASN A 1170 12.40 -4.08 -47.53
N ARG A 1171 11.48 -3.13 -47.75
CA ARG A 1171 11.69 -1.71 -47.51
C ARG A 1171 11.81 -1.46 -45.99
N GLN A 1172 12.92 -0.86 -45.58
CA GLN A 1172 13.23 -0.54 -44.18
C GLN A 1172 13.58 0.94 -44.04
N ILE A 1173 13.18 1.55 -42.94
CA ILE A 1173 13.58 2.90 -42.53
C ILE A 1173 14.54 2.76 -41.37
N CYS A 1174 15.72 3.33 -41.52
CA CYS A 1174 16.77 3.32 -40.51
C CYS A 1174 16.90 4.69 -39.86
N PHE A 1175 17.01 4.69 -38.52
CA PHE A 1175 17.10 5.86 -37.67
C PHE A 1175 18.47 5.91 -37.01
N SER A 1176 19.08 7.09 -36.96
CA SER A 1176 20.37 7.25 -36.29
C SER A 1176 20.23 7.01 -34.78
N ILE A 1177 21.16 6.24 -34.22
CA ILE A 1177 21.18 5.86 -32.80
C ILE A 1177 21.38 7.10 -31.91
N ARG A 1178 22.06 8.12 -32.43
CA ARG A 1178 22.21 9.43 -31.81
C ARG A 1178 21.66 10.51 -32.73
N PRO A 1179 20.94 11.53 -32.21
CA PRO A 1179 20.51 12.66 -33.01
C PRO A 1179 21.73 13.50 -33.43
N LEU A 1180 21.65 14.09 -34.61
CA LEU A 1180 22.67 14.94 -35.22
C LEU A 1180 22.22 16.40 -35.28
N PRO A 1181 23.15 17.36 -35.21
CA PRO A 1181 22.84 18.77 -35.44
C PRO A 1181 22.35 19.00 -36.87
N LYS A 1182 21.30 19.81 -37.03
CA LYS A 1182 20.73 20.27 -38.31
C LYS A 1182 20.38 21.74 -38.18
N CYS A 1183 20.65 22.54 -39.21
CA CYS A 1183 20.29 23.95 -39.17
C CYS A 1183 18.79 24.17 -39.34
N ALA A 1184 18.25 25.15 -38.61
CA ALA A 1184 16.92 25.71 -38.86
C ALA A 1184 16.91 26.47 -40.21
N GLU A 1185 15.74 26.62 -40.84
CA GLU A 1185 15.62 27.15 -42.22
C GLU A 1185 16.23 28.55 -42.43
N SER A 1186 16.37 29.36 -41.39
CA SER A 1186 16.93 30.71 -41.46
C SER A 1186 18.40 30.83 -41.01
N CYS A 1187 19.12 29.72 -40.88
CA CYS A 1187 20.47 29.68 -40.28
C CYS A 1187 21.49 29.00 -41.19
N ILE A 1188 22.78 29.36 -41.05
CA ILE A 1188 23.89 28.84 -41.85
C ILE A 1188 24.77 27.92 -41.00
N GLU A 1189 25.30 26.86 -41.61
CA GLU A 1189 26.27 25.96 -40.98
C GLU A 1189 27.57 26.70 -40.61
N THR A 1190 28.10 26.48 -39.40
CA THR A 1190 29.43 27.01 -39.02
C THR A 1190 30.55 26.22 -39.70
N ARG A 1191 30.55 24.89 -39.49
CA ARG A 1191 31.54 23.95 -40.02
C ARG A 1191 30.88 22.59 -40.23
N MET A 1192 31.17 21.93 -41.35
CA MET A 1192 30.73 20.55 -41.58
C MET A 1192 31.69 19.56 -40.94
N MET A 1193 31.15 18.66 -40.12
CA MET A 1193 31.84 17.52 -39.55
C MET A 1193 31.42 16.24 -40.26
N THR A 1194 32.33 15.27 -40.28
CA THR A 1194 32.09 13.94 -40.80
C THR A 1194 32.23 12.96 -39.64
N THR A 1195 31.17 12.23 -39.31
CA THR A 1195 31.15 11.29 -38.18
C THR A 1195 30.59 9.93 -38.60
N ASP A 1196 31.18 8.85 -38.09
CA ASP A 1196 30.62 7.51 -38.23
C ASP A 1196 29.41 7.36 -37.30
N MET A 1197 28.25 7.07 -37.89
CA MET A 1197 26.96 7.02 -37.20
C MET A 1197 26.33 5.63 -37.34
N GLY A 1198 25.99 5.05 -36.21
CA GLY A 1198 25.19 3.82 -36.14
C GLY A 1198 23.71 4.08 -36.40
N PHE A 1199 23.07 3.14 -37.09
CA PHE A 1199 21.65 3.15 -37.46
C PHE A 1199 20.92 1.92 -36.97
N HIS A 1200 19.68 2.10 -36.53
CA HIS A 1200 18.73 1.03 -36.23
C HIS A 1200 17.61 1.02 -37.26
N CYS A 1201 17.33 -0.12 -37.88
CA CYS A 1201 16.43 -0.25 -39.03
C CYS A 1201 15.12 -0.96 -38.65
N LEU A 1202 14.00 -0.34 -39.03
CA LEU A 1202 12.65 -0.86 -38.81
C LEU A 1202 11.91 -1.07 -40.16
N PRO A 1203 10.96 -2.03 -40.25
CA PRO A 1203 10.18 -2.25 -41.47
C PRO A 1203 9.34 -1.02 -41.85
N ALA A 1204 9.49 -0.51 -43.07
CA ALA A 1204 8.85 0.76 -43.50
C ALA A 1204 7.30 0.70 -43.58
N LYS A 1205 6.73 -0.51 -43.61
CA LYS A 1205 5.27 -0.71 -43.65
C LYS A 1205 4.61 -0.66 -42.27
N ASP A 1206 5.39 -0.76 -41.19
CA ASP A 1206 4.90 -0.73 -39.83
C ASP A 1206 4.34 0.66 -39.48
N SER A 1207 3.16 0.71 -38.85
CA SER A 1207 2.50 1.96 -38.45
C SER A 1207 3.37 2.74 -37.46
N THR A 1208 4.06 2.02 -36.56
CA THR A 1208 4.99 2.61 -35.61
C THR A 1208 6.18 3.26 -36.30
N THR A 1209 6.68 2.66 -37.39
CA THR A 1209 7.81 3.20 -38.16
C THR A 1209 7.42 4.47 -38.90
N LYS A 1210 6.18 4.56 -39.40
CA LYS A 1210 5.65 5.78 -40.01
C LYS A 1210 5.47 6.91 -39.00
N ASP A 1211 4.96 6.60 -37.82
CA ASP A 1211 4.83 7.57 -36.74
C ASP A 1211 6.20 8.07 -36.27
N LEU A 1212 7.16 7.16 -36.04
CA LEU A 1212 8.55 7.50 -35.73
C LEU A 1212 9.21 8.32 -36.84
N LEU A 1213 8.92 8.05 -38.12
CA LEU A 1213 9.42 8.88 -39.23
C LEU A 1213 8.86 10.31 -39.15
N GLY A 1214 7.57 10.46 -38.84
CA GLY A 1214 6.94 11.76 -38.61
C GLY A 1214 7.54 12.49 -37.41
N GLN A 1215 7.72 11.80 -36.29
CA GLN A 1215 8.32 12.35 -35.09
C GLN A 1215 9.79 12.74 -35.28
N ALA A 1216 10.58 11.97 -36.04
CA ALA A 1216 11.99 12.27 -36.33
C ALA A 1216 12.18 13.60 -37.07
N ALA A 1217 11.17 14.04 -37.84
CA ALA A 1217 11.20 15.32 -38.53
C ALA A 1217 11.01 16.52 -37.58
N ILE A 1218 10.27 16.33 -36.48
CA ILE A 1218 9.83 17.41 -35.57
C ILE A 1218 10.46 17.36 -34.17
N ARG A 1219 11.10 16.25 -33.76
CA ARG A 1219 11.91 16.16 -32.54
C ARG A 1219 13.05 15.13 -32.65
N PRO A 1220 14.12 15.23 -31.83
CA PRO A 1220 15.12 14.16 -31.74
C PRO A 1220 14.53 12.92 -31.06
N LEU A 1221 14.76 11.75 -31.65
CA LEU A 1221 14.33 10.45 -31.11
C LEU A 1221 15.47 9.82 -30.32
N THR A 1222 15.54 10.14 -29.04
CA THR A 1222 16.58 9.64 -28.11
C THR A 1222 16.41 8.17 -27.75
N MET A 1223 15.22 7.61 -27.97
CA MET A 1223 14.89 6.19 -27.75
C MET A 1223 15.79 5.21 -28.52
N PHE A 1224 16.38 5.64 -29.64
CA PHE A 1224 17.30 4.81 -30.42
C PHE A 1224 18.69 4.65 -29.80
N ARG A 1225 19.05 5.45 -28.78
CA ARG A 1225 20.40 5.45 -28.16
C ARG A 1225 20.80 4.12 -27.52
N ARG A 1226 19.83 3.31 -27.12
CA ARG A 1226 20.03 1.97 -26.53
C ARG A 1226 19.59 0.83 -27.47
N LYS A 1227 19.25 1.14 -28.72
CA LYS A 1227 18.87 0.13 -29.72
C LYS A 1227 20.10 -0.43 -30.40
N ARG A 1228 19.99 -1.67 -30.88
CA ARG A 1228 21.08 -2.36 -31.57
C ARG A 1228 21.47 -1.59 -32.84
N GLN A 1229 22.76 -1.55 -33.11
CA GLN A 1229 23.30 -0.98 -34.34
C GLN A 1229 23.19 -2.02 -35.44
N ASP A 1230 22.25 -1.82 -36.38
CA ASP A 1230 22.06 -2.69 -37.53
C ASP A 1230 23.00 -2.31 -38.68
N ARG A 1231 23.40 -1.03 -38.77
CA ARG A 1231 24.34 -0.51 -39.77
C ARG A 1231 25.18 0.62 -39.22
N GLU A 1232 26.32 0.87 -39.87
CA GLU A 1232 27.20 2.01 -39.63
C GLU A 1232 27.47 2.74 -40.94
N MET A 1233 27.39 4.06 -40.92
CA MET A 1233 27.67 4.89 -42.08
C MET A 1233 28.29 6.21 -41.66
N THR A 1234 29.24 6.68 -42.45
CA THR A 1234 29.85 7.99 -42.31
C THR A 1234 28.89 9.07 -42.82
N ILE A 1235 28.53 10.02 -41.98
CA ILE A 1235 27.56 11.09 -42.29
C ILE A 1235 28.19 12.46 -42.08
N GLN A 1236 27.91 13.36 -43.02
CA GLN A 1236 28.23 14.77 -42.90
C GLN A 1236 27.09 15.54 -42.24
N HIS A 1237 27.42 16.33 -41.22
CA HIS A 1237 26.48 17.19 -40.50
C HIS A 1237 27.20 18.45 -39.99
N PRO A 1238 26.50 19.57 -39.77
CA PRO A 1238 27.10 20.74 -39.15
C PRO A 1238 27.56 20.45 -37.71
N GLU A 1239 28.66 21.05 -37.28
CA GLU A 1239 29.12 21.09 -35.89
C GLU A 1239 28.14 21.94 -35.06
N SER A 1240 27.80 23.10 -35.60
CA SER A 1240 26.77 24.01 -35.10
C SER A 1240 26.26 24.87 -36.26
N CYS A 1241 25.22 25.65 -35.99
CA CYS A 1241 24.57 26.54 -36.93
C CYS A 1241 24.40 27.90 -36.26
N TYR A 1242 24.59 28.96 -37.03
CA TYR A 1242 24.46 30.33 -36.56
C TYR A 1242 23.54 31.12 -37.49
N ARG A 1243 22.98 32.21 -36.97
CA ARG A 1243 22.24 33.18 -37.78
C ARG A 1243 23.24 34.26 -38.19
N PRO A 1244 23.39 34.56 -39.48
CA PRO A 1244 24.28 35.64 -39.94
C PRO A 1244 23.94 37.00 -39.33
#